data_AF-A0A915YHZ8-F1
#
_entry.id   AF-A0A915YHZ8-F1
#
_cell.length_a   1.000
_cell.length_b   1.000
_cell.length_c   1.000
_cell.angle_alpha   90.00
_cell.angle_beta   90.00
_cell.angle_gamma   90.00
#
_symmetry.space_group_name_H-M   'P 1'
#
loop_
_entity.id
_entity.type
_entity.pdbx_description
1 polymer ?
#
loop_
_entity_poly.entity_id
_entity_poly.type
_entity_poly.pdbx_seq_one_letter_code
_entity_poly.pdbx_strand_id
1 'polypeptide(L)'
;MKMNFFLMLQFLSLWGLTALSAQNNTWCAVMMEGSHSQTYDNSTNFPSDFIKSQWDKGQFITDLTYGNGEWYIVTGSTSYSQQAYFKDKKFPGEWVEKKWKEGFDITKVTYGADVWVVVMSKGAGLTSESWGKRGSFKEIKAYILGKWNDGKDIIDISFGNGEWVAILAKGADYHYQVYNWGSEFPTDWVNEKYKEGKHITSLAYGEGLWVVVMSQYTKTKGERYIVSSEFPTDFIQYQWDNNKRIRAILYNYERDLKKSFDEYFDAGIAAANKGSQDLAIYYYTEALKIDPSHSIAYNNRAWAKYLSGQCHGALADADKSIQLAASEYNYHTRGAIYTCLGRCREAISDFNTTINTASKKEGYQYADRAKARICLGNLSDAIADYDKAIDLDPSNAAKYRSEKESLKKKQNEKEKPTITWDYPYNSFVSSTSAAYKIKACIHSSATIKSLKLYVNGQTFSSRGFGVDSDCTESINESIQLKNGKNELEIVVETAYATVRSEKRVIEYKSSGSGHYHALLIGVENYDDFSINDLEKPIDDCELLKTTLVNNYTFEQSDIHLLKNPTKEQILEKLIYLQERLTQQDQLLIFYSGHGMVKNEIGYWLPSDAKKDNRLKWFSNSELRDYVNSIQTQHTLVIADACFSGSIFTGGYRDVTEFACAEMEKIPSRRAMTSGANTVVPDNSVFFKYLIKKLNENNTSCLSAETLYSKVKPAVIYNSPNNHIPQFGVMPQTGDEGGNFIFRKR
;
A
#
# COMPACT_ATOMS: atom_id res chain seq x y z
N MET A 1 -11.61 25.60 9.69
CA MET A 1 -11.34 27.00 9.28
C MET A 1 -10.96 26.98 7.79
N LYS A 2 -11.49 27.90 6.96
CA LYS A 2 -11.17 28.03 5.52
C LYS A 2 -9.87 28.87 5.37
N MET A 3 -9.15 28.96 4.24
CA MET A 3 -9.27 28.54 2.82
C MET A 3 -7.82 28.52 2.22
N ASN A 4 -7.45 28.11 0.99
CA ASN A 4 -8.13 27.65 -0.24
C ASN A 4 -7.19 26.67 -1.04
N PHE A 5 -7.38 26.46 -2.35
CA PHE A 5 -6.55 25.62 -3.24
C PHE A 5 -6.36 26.31 -4.63
N PHE A 6 -5.26 25.99 -5.35
CA PHE A 6 -5.00 26.18 -6.80
C PHE A 6 -4.90 27.60 -7.44
N LEU A 7 -3.82 27.85 -8.20
CA LEU A 7 -3.77 27.60 -9.67
C LEU A 7 -2.34 27.80 -10.28
N MET A 8 -1.96 26.90 -11.21
CA MET A 8 -1.03 27.03 -12.38
C MET A 8 0.32 27.80 -12.29
N LEU A 9 1.36 27.57 -13.10
CA LEU A 9 1.95 26.49 -13.94
C LEU A 9 3.07 27.21 -14.75
N GLN A 10 4.07 26.47 -15.26
CA GLN A 10 5.13 26.96 -16.18
C GLN A 10 6.15 27.99 -15.62
N PHE A 11 7.32 27.49 -15.21
CA PHE A 11 8.61 27.90 -15.80
C PHE A 11 9.67 26.83 -15.48
N LEU A 12 9.73 25.80 -16.34
CA LEU A 12 10.76 24.77 -16.32
C LEU A 12 11.61 24.93 -17.58
N SER A 13 12.70 25.68 -17.48
CA SER A 13 13.71 25.77 -18.55
C SER A 13 15.06 26.27 -18.01
N LEU A 14 16.14 25.60 -18.44
CA LEU A 14 17.52 26.14 -18.57
C LEU A 14 18.44 26.29 -17.33
N TRP A 15 18.25 25.56 -16.22
CA TRP A 15 19.28 25.46 -15.16
C TRP A 15 19.60 24.04 -14.65
N GLY A 16 19.15 22.99 -15.35
CA GLY A 16 19.30 21.59 -14.92
C GLY A 16 20.36 20.75 -15.65
N LEU A 17 21.17 21.33 -16.54
CA LEU A 17 22.01 20.56 -17.50
C LEU A 17 23.45 21.08 -17.67
N THR A 18 23.90 22.00 -16.81
CA THR A 18 25.29 22.51 -16.78
C THR A 18 26.08 22.10 -15.53
N ALA A 19 25.44 21.52 -14.51
CA ALA A 19 26.09 21.22 -13.23
C ALA A 19 27.09 20.04 -13.28
N LEU A 20 26.86 19.03 -14.14
CA LEU A 20 27.71 17.83 -14.17
C LEU A 20 29.11 18.04 -14.75
N SER A 21 29.41 19.18 -15.38
CA SER A 21 30.74 19.50 -15.91
C SER A 21 31.50 20.55 -15.09
N ALA A 22 30.90 21.09 -14.02
CA ALA A 22 31.42 22.26 -13.32
C ALA A 22 32.40 21.95 -12.16
N GLN A 23 32.62 20.67 -11.82
CA GLN A 23 33.40 20.28 -10.63
C GLN A 23 34.83 19.81 -10.93
N ASN A 24 35.14 19.24 -12.11
CA ASN A 24 36.54 18.99 -12.48
C ASN A 24 37.27 20.33 -12.66
N ASN A 25 38.51 20.43 -12.17
CA ASN A 25 39.34 21.65 -12.15
C ASN A 25 39.02 22.64 -11.01
N THR A 26 38.83 22.10 -9.81
CA THR A 26 38.57 22.81 -8.55
C THR A 26 39.70 22.55 -7.55
N TRP A 27 40.23 23.64 -6.99
CA TRP A 27 41.15 23.66 -5.87
C TRP A 27 40.42 23.64 -4.53
N CYS A 28 40.99 22.95 -3.55
CA CYS A 28 40.71 23.16 -2.13
C CYS A 28 42.02 23.52 -1.42
N ALA A 29 42.03 24.65 -0.71
CA ALA A 29 43.18 25.09 0.09
C ALA A 29 42.75 25.31 1.54
N VAL A 30 43.47 24.69 2.48
CA VAL A 30 43.21 24.72 3.92
C VAL A 30 44.34 25.48 4.63
N MET A 31 43.97 26.46 5.44
CA MET A 31 44.86 27.38 6.17
C MET A 31 44.58 27.33 7.67
N MET A 32 45.61 27.16 8.50
CA MET A 32 45.49 27.04 9.97
C MET A 32 46.51 27.93 10.69
N GLU A 33 46.34 28.20 11.98
CA GLU A 33 47.40 28.84 12.78
C GLU A 33 48.65 27.94 12.83
N GLY A 34 49.83 28.51 12.56
CA GLY A 34 51.07 27.73 12.42
C GLY A 34 52.34 28.58 12.46
N SER A 35 53.50 27.92 12.44
CA SER A 35 54.82 28.56 12.56
C SER A 35 55.10 29.52 11.40
N HIS A 36 55.67 30.69 11.72
CA HIS A 36 56.10 31.68 10.73
C HIS A 36 57.13 31.18 9.72
N SER A 37 57.84 30.08 10.02
CA SER A 37 58.91 29.50 9.20
C SER A 37 58.48 28.71 7.96
N GLN A 38 57.18 28.44 7.77
CA GLN A 38 56.71 27.71 6.58
C GLN A 38 57.04 28.46 5.28
N THR A 39 57.41 27.71 4.24
CA THR A 39 57.61 28.17 2.86
C THR A 39 56.84 27.24 1.91
N TYR A 40 56.28 27.77 0.82
CA TYR A 40 55.71 26.97 -0.26
C TYR A 40 56.26 27.43 -1.61
N ASP A 41 56.17 26.56 -2.62
CA ASP A 41 56.63 26.81 -3.99
C ASP A 41 55.81 25.97 -4.99
N ASN A 42 55.79 26.36 -6.26
CA ASN A 42 55.16 25.59 -7.34
C ASN A 42 56.07 25.45 -8.57
N SER A 43 56.05 24.28 -9.20
CA SER A 43 56.91 24.02 -10.37
C SER A 43 56.30 22.98 -11.32
N THR A 44 56.44 23.19 -12.62
CA THR A 44 56.07 22.22 -13.67
C THR A 44 56.86 20.91 -13.56
N ASN A 45 58.07 20.95 -13.01
CA ASN A 45 58.91 19.77 -12.75
C ASN A 45 58.87 19.40 -11.26
N PHE A 46 59.12 18.13 -10.95
CA PHE A 46 59.16 17.69 -9.55
C PHE A 46 60.33 18.37 -8.80
N PRO A 47 60.08 19.17 -7.75
CA PRO A 47 60.99 20.21 -7.26
C PRO A 47 62.11 19.68 -6.34
N SER A 48 62.92 18.76 -6.86
CA SER A 48 63.94 18.01 -6.10
C SER A 48 64.99 18.91 -5.43
N ASP A 49 65.42 19.99 -6.09
CA ASP A 49 66.48 20.87 -5.58
C ASP A 49 65.94 21.90 -4.58
N PHE A 50 64.69 22.33 -4.73
CA PHE A 50 63.98 23.07 -3.69
C PHE A 50 63.87 22.22 -2.42
N ILE A 51 63.42 20.95 -2.52
CA ILE A 51 63.32 20.03 -1.38
C ILE A 51 64.65 19.94 -0.61
N LYS A 52 65.77 19.71 -1.32
CA LYS A 52 67.11 19.69 -0.70
C LYS A 52 67.43 21.01 0.01
N SER A 53 67.23 22.15 -0.67
CA SER A 53 67.48 23.48 -0.08
C SER A 53 66.64 23.76 1.17
N GLN A 54 65.43 23.20 1.28
CA GLN A 54 64.63 23.32 2.50
C GLN A 54 65.08 22.35 3.60
N TRP A 55 65.44 21.11 3.25
CA TRP A 55 66.04 20.16 4.20
C TRP A 55 67.36 20.69 4.79
N ASP A 56 68.21 21.35 4.00
CA ASP A 56 69.44 22.00 4.46
C ASP A 56 69.18 23.14 5.48
N LYS A 57 67.97 23.71 5.48
CA LYS A 57 67.49 24.73 6.45
C LYS A 57 66.69 24.12 7.61
N GLY A 58 66.63 22.80 7.72
CA GLY A 58 65.81 22.09 8.72
C GLY A 58 64.30 22.25 8.52
N GLN A 59 63.85 22.59 7.30
CA GLN A 59 62.44 22.64 6.93
C GLN A 59 62.06 21.36 6.17
N PHE A 60 61.00 20.67 6.59
CA PHE A 60 60.58 19.40 6.03
C PHE A 60 59.27 19.54 5.26
N ILE A 61 59.04 18.67 4.28
CA ILE A 61 57.79 18.61 3.51
C ILE A 61 56.64 18.30 4.49
N THR A 62 55.66 19.20 4.53
CA THR A 62 54.42 19.08 5.31
C THR A 62 53.20 18.84 4.43
N ASP A 63 53.24 19.29 3.17
CA ASP A 63 52.25 18.92 2.16
C ASP A 63 52.88 18.92 0.76
N LEU A 64 52.32 18.10 -0.12
CA LEU A 64 52.76 17.95 -1.50
C LEU A 64 51.58 17.48 -2.34
N THR A 65 51.30 18.19 -3.43
CA THR A 65 50.21 17.87 -4.36
C THR A 65 50.63 18.17 -5.79
N TYR A 66 49.89 17.63 -6.75
CA TYR A 66 50.05 17.93 -8.17
C TYR A 66 48.72 18.38 -8.74
N GLY A 67 48.70 19.52 -9.40
CA GLY A 67 47.49 20.09 -9.97
C GLY A 67 47.79 21.04 -11.11
N ASN A 68 46.88 21.12 -12.08
CA ASN A 68 46.94 22.04 -13.22
C ASN A 68 48.28 22.03 -13.99
N GLY A 69 48.96 20.88 -14.04
CA GLY A 69 50.27 20.74 -14.71
C GLY A 69 51.50 20.97 -13.83
N GLU A 70 51.34 21.33 -12.55
CA GLU A 70 52.42 21.71 -11.65
C GLU A 70 52.39 20.94 -10.32
N TRP A 71 53.57 20.76 -9.74
CA TRP A 71 53.76 20.34 -8.35
C TRP A 71 53.67 21.54 -7.44
N TYR A 72 52.87 21.44 -6.38
CA TYR A 72 52.79 22.42 -5.30
C TYR A 72 53.33 21.77 -4.05
N ILE A 73 54.33 22.40 -3.43
CA ILE A 73 55.05 21.84 -2.29
C ILE A 73 55.07 22.82 -1.12
N VAL A 74 54.82 22.30 0.08
CA VAL A 74 54.82 23.06 1.33
C VAL A 74 55.83 22.45 2.27
N THR A 75 56.75 23.27 2.77
CA THR A 75 57.78 22.88 3.74
C THR A 75 57.72 23.75 4.98
N GLY A 76 57.95 23.18 6.16
CA GLY A 76 57.95 23.94 7.41
C GLY A 76 58.71 23.23 8.53
N SER A 77 58.76 23.89 9.69
CA SER A 77 59.41 23.35 10.87
C SER A 77 58.48 22.34 11.55
N THR A 78 58.98 21.13 11.79
CA THR A 78 58.22 19.99 12.34
C THR A 78 58.98 19.35 13.50
N SER A 79 58.42 18.28 14.09
CA SER A 79 59.16 17.40 15.01
C SER A 79 60.12 16.43 14.30
N TYR A 80 60.20 16.49 12.96
CA TYR A 80 60.92 15.48 12.20
C TYR A 80 62.44 15.67 12.33
N SER A 81 63.19 14.58 12.43
CA SER A 81 64.65 14.60 12.50
C SER A 81 65.33 14.24 11.18
N GLN A 82 64.61 13.59 10.28
CA GLN A 82 65.08 13.19 8.96
C GLN A 82 63.87 12.94 8.05
N GLN A 83 63.99 13.21 6.75
CA GLN A 83 62.96 12.90 5.76
C GLN A 83 63.60 12.29 4.51
N ALA A 84 62.84 11.48 3.80
CA ALA A 84 63.20 10.91 2.50
C ALA A 84 61.94 10.82 1.63
N TYR A 85 62.10 10.89 0.31
CA TYR A 85 61.01 10.60 -0.63
C TYR A 85 61.44 9.57 -1.68
N PHE A 86 60.45 8.90 -2.27
CA PHE A 86 60.62 8.05 -3.45
C PHE A 86 59.59 8.44 -4.50
N LYS A 87 59.97 8.36 -5.79
CA LYS A 87 59.11 8.72 -6.91
C LYS A 87 59.24 7.72 -8.06
N ASP A 88 58.15 7.04 -8.40
CA ASP A 88 58.09 6.04 -9.48
C ASP A 88 56.67 5.94 -10.07
N LYS A 89 56.52 5.34 -11.24
CA LYS A 89 55.20 5.07 -11.84
C LYS A 89 54.38 4.07 -11.01
N LYS A 90 55.03 3.16 -10.29
CA LYS A 90 54.41 2.17 -9.39
C LYS A 90 54.54 2.61 -7.94
N PHE A 91 53.54 2.30 -7.13
CA PHE A 91 53.61 2.53 -5.68
C PHE A 91 54.76 1.70 -5.05
N PRO A 92 55.72 2.32 -4.34
CA PRO A 92 57.01 1.70 -4.00
C PRO A 92 56.98 0.90 -2.69
N GLY A 93 56.14 -0.14 -2.63
CA GLY A 93 55.90 -0.93 -1.41
C GLY A 93 57.16 -1.52 -0.74
N GLU A 94 58.08 -2.10 -1.52
CA GLU A 94 59.34 -2.67 -0.99
C GLU A 94 60.26 -1.61 -0.36
N TRP A 95 60.26 -0.39 -0.91
CA TRP A 95 61.03 0.73 -0.36
C TRP A 95 60.43 1.22 0.96
N VAL A 96 59.09 1.28 1.05
CA VAL A 96 58.38 1.57 2.31
C VAL A 96 58.75 0.56 3.40
N GLU A 97 58.68 -0.74 3.09
CA GLU A 97 59.02 -1.80 4.07
C GLU A 97 60.49 -1.74 4.53
N LYS A 98 61.40 -1.34 3.64
CA LYS A 98 62.79 -1.05 4.01
C LYS A 98 62.88 0.17 4.94
N LYS A 99 62.16 1.25 4.63
CA LYS A 99 62.21 2.51 5.38
C LYS A 99 61.56 2.43 6.77
N TRP A 100 60.52 1.62 6.94
CA TRP A 100 59.99 1.28 8.27
C TRP A 100 61.07 0.65 9.17
N LYS A 101 61.90 -0.27 8.64
CA LYS A 101 63.02 -0.89 9.40
C LYS A 101 64.13 0.11 9.73
N GLU A 102 64.25 1.18 8.96
CA GLU A 102 65.16 2.31 9.23
C GLU A 102 64.54 3.36 10.19
N GLY A 103 63.30 3.18 10.65
CA GLY A 103 62.60 4.05 11.61
C GLY A 103 61.92 5.28 11.01
N PHE A 104 61.61 5.28 9.71
CA PHE A 104 60.78 6.30 9.07
C PHE A 104 59.31 5.84 8.95
N ASP A 105 58.36 6.75 9.10
CA ASP A 105 56.92 6.54 8.88
C ASP A 105 56.43 7.31 7.64
N ILE A 106 55.41 6.84 6.91
CA ILE A 106 54.81 7.57 5.79
C ILE A 106 54.06 8.79 6.32
N THR A 107 54.46 9.96 5.83
CA THR A 107 53.90 11.26 6.26
C THR A 107 53.16 12.00 5.14
N LYS A 108 53.41 11.64 3.88
CA LYS A 108 52.62 12.10 2.72
C LYS A 108 52.65 11.06 1.61
N VAL A 109 51.51 10.85 0.95
CA VAL A 109 51.41 10.17 -0.34
C VAL A 109 50.67 11.06 -1.33
N THR A 110 51.15 11.12 -2.57
CA THR A 110 50.44 11.82 -3.65
C THR A 110 50.73 11.14 -4.98
N TYR A 111 49.88 11.37 -5.98
CA TYR A 111 50.10 10.96 -7.35
C TYR A 111 49.97 12.18 -8.28
N GLY A 112 50.93 12.33 -9.17
CA GLY A 112 51.03 13.49 -10.05
C GLY A 112 52.07 13.29 -11.12
N ALA A 113 51.95 14.00 -12.26
CA ALA A 113 52.85 13.85 -13.41
C ALA A 113 53.19 12.37 -13.76
N ASP A 114 52.18 11.51 -13.73
CA ASP A 114 52.21 10.07 -14.01
C ASP A 114 53.09 9.22 -13.05
N VAL A 115 53.38 9.74 -11.84
CA VAL A 115 54.19 9.08 -10.81
C VAL A 115 53.57 9.19 -9.40
N TRP A 116 53.69 8.13 -8.62
CA TRP A 116 53.49 8.13 -7.19
C TRP A 116 54.70 8.80 -6.51
N VAL A 117 54.44 9.69 -5.55
CA VAL A 117 55.44 10.21 -4.62
C VAL A 117 55.06 9.78 -3.21
N VAL A 118 55.98 9.11 -2.52
CA VAL A 118 55.83 8.72 -1.12
C VAL A 118 56.91 9.44 -0.31
N VAL A 119 56.50 10.21 0.70
CA VAL A 119 57.38 10.91 1.63
C VAL A 119 57.32 10.22 2.99
N MET A 120 58.48 9.85 3.52
CA MET A 120 58.62 9.21 4.83
C MET A 120 59.54 10.02 5.74
N SER A 121 59.17 10.15 7.01
CA SER A 121 59.83 11.02 7.99
C SER A 121 60.14 10.28 9.30
N LYS A 122 61.26 10.59 9.94
CA LYS A 122 61.61 10.16 11.30
C LYS A 122 61.12 11.16 12.32
N GLY A 123 60.66 10.71 13.49
CA GLY A 123 60.18 11.61 14.55
C GLY A 123 58.77 12.14 14.30
N ALA A 124 57.97 11.44 13.49
CA ALA A 124 56.57 11.77 13.25
C ALA A 124 55.64 11.44 14.44
N GLY A 125 56.12 10.68 15.44
CA GLY A 125 55.32 10.20 16.57
C GLY A 125 54.38 9.03 16.23
N LEU A 126 54.38 8.59 14.98
CA LEU A 126 53.55 7.49 14.50
C LEU A 126 54.09 6.15 14.99
N THR A 127 53.18 5.20 15.17
CA THR A 127 53.47 3.83 15.60
C THR A 127 52.49 2.87 14.93
N SER A 128 52.92 1.61 14.73
CA SER A 128 52.06 0.57 14.11
C SER A 128 51.45 1.00 12.76
N GLU A 129 52.21 1.68 11.89
CA GLU A 129 51.71 2.10 10.58
C GLU A 129 51.30 0.91 9.69
N SER A 130 50.39 1.15 8.76
CA SER A 130 50.03 0.25 7.67
C SER A 130 49.49 1.02 6.48
N TRP A 131 49.87 0.62 5.27
CA TRP A 131 49.30 1.13 4.02
C TRP A 131 48.47 0.05 3.31
N GLY A 132 47.57 0.47 2.43
CA GLY A 132 46.78 -0.42 1.59
C GLY A 132 46.48 0.24 0.25
N LYS A 133 46.60 -0.54 -0.84
CA LYS A 133 46.30 -0.13 -2.21
C LYS A 133 45.10 -0.91 -2.77
N ARG A 134 44.13 -0.26 -3.43
CA ARG A 134 42.88 -0.85 -3.93
C ARG A 134 42.44 -0.25 -5.26
N GLY A 135 41.67 -1.00 -6.04
CA GLY A 135 41.20 -0.59 -7.39
C GLY A 135 39.84 0.09 -7.41
N SER A 136 39.21 0.30 -6.25
CA SER A 136 37.97 1.08 -6.13
C SER A 136 37.86 1.78 -4.77
N PHE A 137 37.12 2.89 -4.70
CA PHE A 137 36.84 3.58 -3.43
C PHE A 137 36.07 2.67 -2.46
N LYS A 138 35.19 1.81 -2.97
CA LYS A 138 34.46 0.81 -2.16
C LYS A 138 35.42 -0.14 -1.42
N GLU A 139 36.49 -0.57 -2.07
CA GLU A 139 37.50 -1.46 -1.48
C GLU A 139 38.41 -0.72 -0.48
N ILE A 140 38.87 0.50 -0.79
CA ILE A 140 39.74 1.24 0.14
C ILE A 140 38.96 1.63 1.41
N LYS A 141 37.67 1.95 1.27
CA LYS A 141 36.76 2.18 2.38
C LYS A 141 36.67 0.96 3.31
N ALA A 142 36.56 -0.24 2.77
CA ALA A 142 36.55 -1.47 3.58
C ALA A 142 37.89 -1.71 4.31
N TYR A 143 39.01 -1.38 3.67
CA TYR A 143 40.33 -1.42 4.31
C TYR A 143 40.45 -0.41 5.46
N ILE A 144 40.02 0.84 5.26
CA ILE A 144 40.00 1.90 6.28
C ILE A 144 39.16 1.48 7.49
N LEU A 145 37.94 0.98 7.28
CA LEU A 145 37.07 0.51 8.37
C LEU A 145 37.72 -0.61 9.20
N GLY A 146 38.43 -1.54 8.56
CA GLY A 146 39.22 -2.56 9.25
C GLY A 146 40.34 -1.97 10.11
N LYS A 147 41.00 -0.90 9.66
CA LYS A 147 42.11 -0.24 10.38
C LYS A 147 41.67 0.75 11.45
N TRP A 148 40.48 1.33 11.32
CA TRP A 148 39.79 2.01 12.42
C TRP A 148 39.47 1.05 13.57
N ASN A 149 39.01 -0.18 13.28
CA ASN A 149 38.80 -1.21 14.31
C ASN A 149 40.11 -1.64 15.01
N ASP A 150 41.24 -1.62 14.30
CA ASP A 150 42.58 -1.82 14.91
C ASP A 150 43.00 -0.63 15.80
N GLY A 151 42.21 0.46 15.85
CA GLY A 151 42.51 1.70 16.57
C GLY A 151 43.62 2.53 15.91
N LYS A 152 43.66 2.58 14.58
CA LYS A 152 44.57 3.42 13.79
C LYS A 152 43.80 4.53 13.08
N ASP A 153 44.32 5.74 13.07
CA ASP A 153 43.77 6.87 12.33
C ASP A 153 44.36 6.95 10.92
N ILE A 154 43.59 7.49 9.96
CA ILE A 154 44.09 7.85 8.63
C ILE A 154 45.11 8.97 8.79
N ILE A 155 46.31 8.73 8.27
CA ILE A 155 47.41 9.70 8.20
C ILE A 155 47.32 10.48 6.90
N ASP A 156 47.16 9.76 5.78
CA ASP A 156 46.97 10.34 4.46
C ASP A 156 46.25 9.36 3.52
N ILE A 157 45.60 9.89 2.49
CA ILE A 157 44.94 9.13 1.43
C ILE A 157 45.17 9.84 0.10
N SER A 158 45.37 9.07 -0.98
CA SER A 158 45.51 9.60 -2.33
C SER A 158 44.94 8.61 -3.34
N PHE A 159 44.44 9.12 -4.46
CA PHE A 159 44.11 8.34 -5.66
C PHE A 159 45.11 8.65 -6.77
N GLY A 160 45.37 7.68 -7.63
CA GLY A 160 46.30 7.84 -8.73
C GLY A 160 46.44 6.59 -9.57
N ASN A 161 46.67 6.71 -10.88
CA ASN A 161 46.83 5.56 -11.78
C ASN A 161 45.66 4.53 -11.71
N GLY A 162 44.44 4.98 -11.39
CA GLY A 162 43.29 4.09 -11.18
C GLY A 162 43.30 3.30 -9.85
N GLU A 163 44.13 3.68 -8.89
CA GLU A 163 44.28 3.01 -7.59
C GLU A 163 44.19 4.00 -6.43
N TRP A 164 43.47 3.64 -5.38
CA TRP A 164 43.51 4.32 -4.08
C TRP A 164 44.62 3.77 -3.22
N VAL A 165 45.33 4.65 -2.53
CA VAL A 165 46.27 4.32 -1.45
C VAL A 165 45.85 5.06 -0.18
N ALA A 166 45.67 4.32 0.92
CA ALA A 166 45.41 4.88 2.24
C ALA A 166 46.47 4.43 3.25
N ILE A 167 46.94 5.37 4.07
CA ILE A 167 47.94 5.19 5.13
C ILE A 167 47.24 5.36 6.48
N LEU A 168 47.39 4.39 7.39
CA LEU A 168 46.82 4.47 8.75
C LEU A 168 47.83 4.04 9.82
N ALA A 169 47.92 4.80 10.92
CA ALA A 169 48.84 4.57 12.04
C ALA A 169 48.21 4.93 13.39
N LYS A 170 48.90 4.57 14.48
CA LYS A 170 48.60 5.03 15.85
C LYS A 170 49.57 6.14 16.24
N GLY A 171 49.25 6.91 17.27
CA GLY A 171 50.16 7.94 17.82
C GLY A 171 50.17 9.27 17.05
N ALA A 172 49.33 9.42 16.03
CA ALA A 172 48.97 10.73 15.55
C ALA A 172 48.29 11.54 16.68
N ASP A 173 48.49 12.86 16.70
CA ASP A 173 47.83 13.81 17.63
C ASP A 173 46.36 14.06 17.19
N TYR A 174 45.68 12.99 16.81
CA TYR A 174 44.33 12.96 16.25
C TYR A 174 43.39 12.23 17.22
N HIS A 175 42.21 12.81 17.43
CA HIS A 175 41.14 12.23 18.21
C HIS A 175 39.82 12.33 17.45
N TYR A 176 38.94 11.35 17.62
CA TYR A 176 37.58 11.34 17.05
C TYR A 176 37.54 11.60 15.52
N GLN A 177 38.39 10.88 14.77
CA GLN A 177 38.46 11.00 13.32
C GLN A 177 37.15 10.57 12.63
N VAL A 178 36.77 11.32 11.59
CA VAL A 178 35.64 11.04 10.69
C VAL A 178 36.08 11.32 9.26
N TYR A 179 35.39 10.77 8.26
CA TYR A 179 35.52 11.22 6.87
C TYR A 179 34.15 11.26 6.18
N ASN A 180 34.05 12.07 5.13
CA ASN A 180 32.92 12.13 4.23
C ASN A 180 33.42 12.10 2.78
N TRP A 181 32.56 11.68 1.86
CA TRP A 181 32.89 11.57 0.44
C TRP A 181 31.66 11.84 -0.44
N GLY A 182 31.89 12.33 -1.65
CA GLY A 182 30.82 12.62 -2.61
C GLY A 182 31.36 13.20 -3.91
N SER A 183 30.49 13.32 -4.92
CA SER A 183 30.82 13.96 -6.19
C SER A 183 31.10 15.47 -6.07
N GLU A 184 30.72 16.08 -4.94
CA GLU A 184 30.91 17.49 -4.63
C GLU A 184 31.71 17.64 -3.34
N PHE A 185 32.44 18.76 -3.18
CA PHE A 185 33.13 19.05 -1.93
C PHE A 185 32.09 19.26 -0.80
N PRO A 186 32.16 18.52 0.32
CA PRO A 186 31.09 18.45 1.32
C PRO A 186 31.09 19.66 2.29
N THR A 187 30.95 20.87 1.73
CA THR A 187 31.04 22.19 2.39
C THR A 187 30.21 22.29 3.67
N ASP A 188 28.93 21.92 3.63
CA ASP A 188 28.04 22.00 4.80
C ASP A 188 28.47 21.06 5.93
N TRP A 189 28.90 19.85 5.59
CA TRP A 189 29.41 18.88 6.55
C TRP A 189 30.74 19.33 7.17
N VAL A 190 31.66 19.90 6.39
CA VAL A 190 32.90 20.49 6.93
C VAL A 190 32.57 21.63 7.91
N ASN A 191 31.64 22.51 7.54
CA ASN A 191 31.19 23.61 8.38
C ASN A 191 30.44 23.16 9.65
N GLU A 192 29.77 22.00 9.61
CA GLU A 192 29.21 21.32 10.77
C GLU A 192 30.32 20.78 11.68
N LYS A 193 31.30 20.04 11.13
CA LYS A 193 32.38 19.41 11.90
C LYS A 193 33.37 20.43 12.48
N TYR A 194 33.50 21.62 11.89
CA TYR A 194 34.16 22.77 12.51
C TYR A 194 33.49 23.22 13.82
N LYS A 195 32.16 23.16 13.92
CA LYS A 195 31.44 23.48 15.18
C LYS A 195 31.68 22.42 16.26
N GLU A 196 32.00 21.19 15.85
CA GLU A 196 32.45 20.11 16.74
C GLU A 196 33.96 20.15 17.06
N GLY A 197 34.70 21.18 16.64
CA GLY A 197 36.15 21.29 16.87
C GLY A 197 37.00 20.27 16.12
N LYS A 198 36.47 19.69 15.03
CA LYS A 198 37.23 18.84 14.09
C LYS A 198 37.80 19.71 12.97
N HIS A 199 38.91 19.30 12.39
CA HIS A 199 39.70 20.05 11.41
C HIS A 199 40.15 19.12 10.27
N ILE A 200 40.36 19.66 9.06
CA ILE A 200 40.70 18.85 7.88
C ILE A 200 42.13 18.30 8.02
N THR A 201 42.26 16.97 8.04
CA THR A 201 43.54 16.28 8.27
C THR A 201 44.10 15.57 7.04
N SER A 202 43.26 15.15 6.09
CA SER A 202 43.69 14.70 4.77
C SER A 202 42.57 14.93 3.73
N LEU A 203 42.96 15.10 2.48
CA LEU A 203 42.11 15.39 1.32
C LEU A 203 42.56 14.53 0.14
N ALA A 204 41.61 13.89 -0.53
CA ALA A 204 41.85 13.21 -1.81
C ALA A 204 40.70 13.41 -2.78
N TYR A 205 40.97 13.17 -4.06
CA TYR A 205 39.97 13.13 -5.11
C TYR A 205 40.29 12.02 -6.11
N GLY A 206 39.28 11.24 -6.48
CA GLY A 206 39.41 10.13 -7.43
C GLY A 206 38.11 9.36 -7.62
N GLU A 207 37.96 8.65 -8.73
CA GLU A 207 36.67 8.06 -9.17
C GLU A 207 35.54 9.11 -9.24
N GLY A 208 35.89 10.37 -9.53
CA GLY A 208 34.95 11.50 -9.45
C GLY A 208 34.47 11.84 -8.03
N LEU A 209 35.11 11.32 -6.97
CA LEU A 209 34.73 11.52 -5.57
C LEU A 209 35.78 12.35 -4.82
N TRP A 210 35.34 13.44 -4.19
CA TRP A 210 36.05 14.06 -3.08
C TRP A 210 36.03 13.12 -1.87
N VAL A 211 37.13 13.06 -1.13
CA VAL A 211 37.24 12.38 0.17
C VAL A 211 37.89 13.34 1.15
N VAL A 212 37.14 13.71 2.19
CA VAL A 212 37.57 14.69 3.20
C VAL A 212 37.64 14.00 4.55
N VAL A 213 38.85 13.91 5.11
CA VAL A 213 39.11 13.37 6.45
C VAL A 213 39.23 14.52 7.43
N MET A 214 38.55 14.43 8.58
CA MET A 214 38.61 15.41 9.65
C MET A 214 38.86 14.76 11.02
N SER A 215 39.73 15.35 11.82
CA SER A 215 40.03 14.90 13.19
C SER A 215 39.99 16.08 14.17
N GLN A 216 39.73 15.84 15.45
CA GLN A 216 40.12 16.80 16.50
C GLN A 216 41.63 16.67 16.76
N TYR A 217 42.30 17.77 17.07
CA TYR A 217 43.70 17.77 17.52
C TYR A 217 43.90 18.80 18.65
N THR A 218 44.95 18.65 19.44
CA THR A 218 45.06 19.36 20.73
C THR A 218 45.68 20.78 20.68
N LYS A 219 46.26 21.22 19.55
CA LYS A 219 47.30 22.27 19.55
C LYS A 219 47.08 23.58 18.79
N THR A 220 46.08 23.72 17.91
CA THR A 220 45.89 24.98 17.15
C THR A 220 44.41 25.36 17.00
N LYS A 221 44.13 26.60 16.61
CA LYS A 221 42.78 27.14 16.44
C LYS A 221 42.59 27.80 15.06
N GLY A 222 41.34 28.08 14.73
CA GLY A 222 40.99 28.97 13.63
C GLY A 222 41.37 28.50 12.22
N GLU A 223 41.16 27.21 11.90
CA GLU A 223 41.25 26.72 10.53
C GLU A 223 40.24 27.44 9.60
N ARG A 224 40.64 27.68 8.36
CA ARG A 224 39.85 28.23 7.26
C ARG A 224 40.14 27.43 5.99
N TYR A 225 39.16 27.24 5.13
CA TYR A 225 39.37 26.68 3.80
C TYR A 225 38.65 27.52 2.74
N ILE A 226 39.04 27.31 1.50
CA ILE A 226 38.33 27.78 0.31
C ILE A 226 38.27 26.65 -0.72
N VAL A 227 37.17 26.60 -1.46
CA VAL A 227 37.00 25.76 -2.66
C VAL A 227 36.83 26.73 -3.84
N SER A 228 37.61 26.57 -4.90
CA SER A 228 37.75 27.56 -5.98
C SER A 228 38.09 26.90 -7.31
N SER A 229 37.52 27.38 -8.43
CA SER A 229 37.89 26.92 -9.79
C SER A 229 39.28 27.38 -10.23
N GLU A 230 39.86 28.38 -9.56
CA GLU A 230 41.21 28.88 -9.81
C GLU A 230 42.09 28.66 -8.58
N PHE A 231 43.42 28.61 -8.76
CA PHE A 231 44.35 28.46 -7.64
C PHE A 231 44.18 29.68 -6.69
N PRO A 232 43.85 29.49 -5.41
CA PRO A 232 43.29 30.56 -4.58
C PRO A 232 44.37 31.45 -3.95
N THR A 233 45.22 32.07 -4.78
CA THR A 233 46.36 32.91 -4.38
C THR A 233 45.97 33.99 -3.38
N ASP A 234 44.93 34.79 -3.68
CA ASP A 234 44.51 35.91 -2.82
C ASP A 234 44.02 35.44 -1.45
N PHE A 235 43.32 34.30 -1.38
CA PHE A 235 42.92 33.70 -0.11
C PHE A 235 44.13 33.20 0.66
N ILE A 236 45.05 32.47 0.01
CA ILE A 236 46.27 31.98 0.66
C ILE A 236 47.07 33.15 1.21
N GLN A 237 47.33 34.19 0.40
CA GLN A 237 48.07 35.38 0.81
C GLN A 237 47.39 36.12 1.96
N TYR A 238 46.08 36.37 1.86
CA TYR A 238 45.33 37.03 2.94
C TYR A 238 45.40 36.25 4.26
N GLN A 239 45.21 34.93 4.23
CA GLN A 239 45.36 34.10 5.43
C GLN A 239 46.81 34.07 5.93
N TRP A 240 47.79 34.11 5.02
CA TRP A 240 49.23 34.13 5.33
C TRP A 240 49.65 35.38 6.11
N ASP A 241 49.16 36.54 5.67
CA ASP A 241 49.37 37.84 6.32
C ASP A 241 48.66 37.90 7.69
N ASN A 242 47.57 37.15 7.86
CA ASN A 242 46.84 36.98 9.11
C ASN A 242 47.36 35.81 9.98
N ASN A 243 48.67 35.50 9.91
CA ASN A 243 49.37 34.49 10.71
C ASN A 243 48.85 33.04 10.56
N LYS A 244 48.22 32.70 9.43
CA LYS A 244 47.86 31.32 9.09
C LYS A 244 48.81 30.75 8.04
N ARG A 245 48.85 29.43 7.94
CA ARG A 245 49.80 28.65 7.14
C ARG A 245 49.08 27.49 6.48
N ILE A 246 49.59 27.05 5.34
CA ILE A 246 48.99 26.01 4.51
C ILE A 246 49.06 24.68 5.27
N ARG A 247 47.90 24.03 5.43
CA ARG A 247 47.77 22.68 6.01
C ARG A 247 47.56 21.60 4.95
N ALA A 248 46.80 21.92 3.90
CA ALA A 248 46.53 21.02 2.80
C ALA A 248 46.18 21.84 1.54
N ILE A 249 46.69 21.41 0.39
CA ILE A 249 46.23 21.84 -0.93
C ILE A 249 45.89 20.59 -1.74
N LEU A 250 44.71 20.58 -2.37
CA LEU A 250 44.33 19.58 -3.36
C LEU A 250 43.74 20.24 -4.59
N TYR A 251 44.04 19.69 -5.76
CA TYR A 251 43.34 19.97 -7.01
C TYR A 251 42.62 18.71 -7.46
N ASN A 252 41.33 18.79 -7.76
CA ASN A 252 40.52 17.62 -8.13
C ASN A 252 40.65 17.25 -9.62
N TYR A 253 41.87 16.93 -10.03
CA TYR A 253 42.18 16.63 -11.42
C TYR A 253 42.60 15.18 -11.59
N GLU A 254 41.68 14.39 -12.13
CA GLU A 254 42.03 13.18 -12.83
C GLU A 254 42.67 13.59 -14.16
N ARG A 255 43.99 13.42 -14.27
CA ARG A 255 44.66 13.53 -15.56
C ARG A 255 44.20 12.37 -16.43
N ASP A 256 43.39 12.67 -17.44
CA ASP A 256 43.18 11.76 -18.55
C ASP A 256 44.54 11.33 -19.11
N LEU A 257 44.93 10.09 -18.82
CA LEU A 257 45.58 9.27 -19.83
C LEU A 257 44.55 9.19 -20.96
N LYS A 258 44.64 10.12 -21.94
CA LYS A 258 43.77 10.14 -23.12
C LYS A 258 43.95 8.83 -23.86
N LYS A 259 43.09 7.87 -23.53
CA LYS A 259 42.94 6.62 -24.25
C LYS A 259 42.55 6.96 -25.70
N SER A 260 43.00 6.15 -26.65
CA SER A 260 42.56 6.27 -28.04
C SER A 260 41.05 6.06 -28.14
N PHE A 261 40.48 6.38 -29.30
CA PHE A 261 39.11 5.98 -29.61
C PHE A 261 38.90 4.47 -29.35
N ASP A 262 39.80 3.64 -29.88
CA ASP A 262 39.73 2.18 -29.76
C ASP A 262 39.83 1.73 -28.30
N GLU A 263 40.74 2.29 -27.51
CA GLU A 263 40.91 1.93 -26.10
C GLU A 263 39.69 2.29 -25.24
N TYR A 264 39.00 3.41 -25.52
CA TYR A 264 37.71 3.71 -24.88
C TYR A 264 36.59 2.83 -25.44
N PHE A 265 36.53 2.59 -26.75
CA PHE A 265 35.49 1.79 -27.39
C PHE A 265 35.54 0.31 -26.93
N ASP A 266 36.73 -0.29 -26.89
CA ASP A 266 36.97 -1.64 -26.38
C ASP A 266 36.71 -1.74 -24.87
N ALA A 267 37.06 -0.70 -24.09
CA ALA A 267 36.70 -0.65 -22.68
C ALA A 267 35.17 -0.59 -22.48
N GLY A 268 34.45 0.11 -23.37
CA GLY A 268 32.99 0.13 -23.42
C GLY A 268 32.40 -1.24 -23.74
N ILE A 269 32.94 -1.95 -24.73
CA ILE A 269 32.55 -3.33 -25.07
C ILE A 269 32.82 -4.28 -23.90
N ALA A 270 34.00 -4.20 -23.28
CA ALA A 270 34.37 -5.02 -22.14
C ALA A 270 33.49 -4.74 -20.91
N ALA A 271 33.07 -3.50 -20.68
CA ALA A 271 32.14 -3.13 -19.62
C ALA A 271 30.72 -3.66 -19.90
N ALA A 272 30.23 -3.53 -21.15
CA ALA A 272 28.93 -4.04 -21.56
C ALA A 272 28.85 -5.57 -21.43
N ASN A 273 29.89 -6.30 -21.85
CA ASN A 273 30.00 -7.76 -21.70
C ASN A 273 30.05 -8.23 -20.23
N LYS A 274 30.52 -7.37 -19.32
CA LYS A 274 30.46 -7.58 -17.86
C LYS A 274 29.14 -7.12 -17.22
N GLY A 275 28.17 -6.65 -18.01
CA GLY A 275 26.89 -6.11 -17.53
C GLY A 275 26.97 -4.73 -16.86
N SER A 276 28.13 -4.07 -16.87
CA SER A 276 28.37 -2.78 -16.19
C SER A 276 27.93 -1.62 -17.09
N GLN A 277 26.62 -1.41 -17.21
CA GLN A 277 26.04 -0.50 -18.21
C GLN A 277 26.48 0.96 -18.03
N ASP A 278 26.51 1.49 -16.81
CA ASP A 278 26.92 2.89 -16.57
C ASP A 278 28.37 3.14 -17.00
N LEU A 279 29.26 2.15 -16.77
CA LEU A 279 30.65 2.21 -17.17
C LEU A 279 30.82 2.06 -18.69
N ALA A 280 29.96 1.28 -19.36
CA ALA A 280 29.90 1.21 -20.82
C ALA A 280 29.42 2.55 -21.42
N ILE A 281 28.39 3.17 -20.85
CA ILE A 281 27.88 4.49 -21.26
C ILE A 281 28.96 5.57 -21.12
N TYR A 282 29.70 5.55 -20.01
CA TYR A 282 30.86 6.42 -19.80
C TYR A 282 31.91 6.24 -20.90
N TYR A 283 32.42 5.02 -21.08
CA TYR A 283 33.49 4.77 -22.05
C TYR A 283 33.07 5.04 -23.51
N TYR A 284 31.84 4.69 -23.91
CA TYR A 284 31.33 5.09 -25.23
C TYR A 284 31.14 6.61 -25.37
N THR A 285 30.89 7.33 -24.27
CA THR A 285 30.82 8.79 -24.30
C THR A 285 32.19 9.41 -24.50
N GLU A 286 33.22 8.90 -23.85
CA GLU A 286 34.61 9.35 -24.06
C GLU A 286 35.10 9.00 -25.48
N ALA A 287 34.80 7.80 -25.99
CA ALA A 287 35.08 7.45 -27.39
C ALA A 287 34.39 8.41 -28.37
N LEU A 288 33.12 8.75 -28.16
CA LEU A 288 32.35 9.67 -29.01
C LEU A 288 32.78 11.14 -28.90
N LYS A 289 33.57 11.53 -27.89
CA LYS A 289 34.27 12.84 -27.89
C LYS A 289 35.45 12.86 -28.85
N ILE A 290 36.05 11.69 -29.16
CA ILE A 290 37.21 11.54 -30.05
C ILE A 290 36.75 11.36 -31.49
N ASP A 291 35.79 10.47 -31.75
CA ASP A 291 35.11 10.35 -33.05
C ASP A 291 33.58 10.54 -32.91
N PRO A 292 33.08 11.79 -33.07
CA PRO A 292 31.65 12.10 -33.05
C PRO A 292 30.85 11.55 -34.26
N SER A 293 31.49 10.87 -35.21
CA SER A 293 30.87 10.30 -36.42
C SER A 293 30.72 8.76 -36.38
N HIS A 294 31.20 8.10 -35.33
CA HIS A 294 31.22 6.64 -35.25
C HIS A 294 29.84 6.02 -34.95
N SER A 295 29.08 5.64 -35.98
CA SER A 295 27.71 5.09 -35.85
C SER A 295 27.60 3.95 -34.83
N ILE A 296 28.53 2.99 -34.83
CA ILE A 296 28.49 1.81 -33.95
C ILE A 296 28.64 2.22 -32.47
N ALA A 297 29.39 3.28 -32.17
CA ALA A 297 29.58 3.75 -30.79
C ALA A 297 28.30 4.42 -30.26
N TYR A 298 27.59 5.18 -31.09
CA TYR A 298 26.25 5.65 -30.75
C TYR A 298 25.28 4.48 -30.54
N ASN A 299 25.28 3.47 -31.40
CA ASN A 299 24.40 2.31 -31.26
C ASN A 299 24.64 1.56 -29.95
N ASN A 300 25.90 1.28 -29.62
CA ASN A 300 26.27 0.56 -28.41
C ASN A 300 25.97 1.38 -27.15
N ARG A 301 26.16 2.72 -27.20
CA ARG A 301 25.74 3.61 -26.11
C ARG A 301 24.21 3.66 -25.95
N ALA A 302 23.46 3.70 -27.04
CA ALA A 302 21.99 3.64 -27.03
C ALA A 302 21.50 2.32 -26.39
N TRP A 303 22.13 1.20 -26.76
CA TRP A 303 21.82 -0.11 -26.18
C TRP A 303 22.17 -0.19 -24.69
N ALA A 304 23.35 0.27 -24.27
CA ALA A 304 23.72 0.31 -22.85
C ALA A 304 22.77 1.20 -22.03
N LYS A 305 22.41 2.39 -22.56
CA LYS A 305 21.38 3.26 -21.96
C LYS A 305 20.02 2.56 -21.84
N TYR A 306 19.56 1.87 -22.88
CA TYR A 306 18.34 1.07 -22.83
C TYR A 306 18.40 -0.01 -21.75
N LEU A 307 19.50 -0.77 -21.64
CA LEU A 307 19.69 -1.78 -20.59
C LEU A 307 19.75 -1.19 -19.17
N SER A 308 20.23 0.06 -19.01
CA SER A 308 20.18 0.83 -17.76
C SER A 308 18.82 1.52 -17.49
N GLY A 309 17.80 1.32 -18.34
CA GLY A 309 16.49 1.95 -18.22
C GLY A 309 16.41 3.42 -18.68
N GLN A 310 17.49 4.01 -19.18
CA GLN A 310 17.59 5.40 -19.64
C GLN A 310 17.00 5.63 -21.04
N CYS A 311 15.79 5.09 -21.30
CA CYS A 311 15.24 4.98 -22.66
C CYS A 311 15.03 6.33 -23.38
N HIS A 312 14.70 7.41 -22.66
CA HIS A 312 14.60 8.75 -23.25
C HIS A 312 15.96 9.27 -23.75
N GLY A 313 17.03 9.06 -22.98
CA GLY A 313 18.39 9.44 -23.36
C GLY A 313 19.05 8.51 -24.39
N ALA A 314 18.47 7.34 -24.63
CA ALA A 314 18.92 6.35 -25.62
C ALA A 314 18.43 6.68 -27.04
N LEU A 315 17.22 7.24 -27.18
CA LEU A 315 16.60 7.49 -28.50
C LEU A 315 17.45 8.40 -29.39
N ALA A 316 17.97 9.50 -28.82
CA ALA A 316 18.80 10.44 -29.57
C ALA A 316 20.09 9.80 -30.13
N ASP A 317 20.70 8.86 -29.39
CA ASP A 317 21.87 8.11 -29.86
C ASP A 317 21.48 7.12 -30.97
N ALA A 318 20.34 6.43 -30.83
CA ALA A 318 19.86 5.49 -31.85
C ALA A 318 19.49 6.22 -33.17
N ASP A 319 18.80 7.36 -33.09
CA ASP A 319 18.52 8.21 -34.25
C ASP A 319 19.81 8.74 -34.89
N LYS A 320 20.78 9.18 -34.08
CA LYS A 320 22.08 9.64 -34.58
C LYS A 320 22.88 8.53 -35.27
N SER A 321 22.85 7.31 -34.74
CA SER A 321 23.45 6.14 -35.36
C SER A 321 22.83 5.85 -36.72
N ILE A 322 21.50 5.81 -36.82
CA ILE A 322 20.77 5.59 -38.09
C ILE A 322 21.09 6.69 -39.12
N GLN A 323 21.21 7.95 -38.68
CA GLN A 323 21.61 9.08 -39.55
C GLN A 323 23.04 8.95 -40.10
N LEU A 324 23.96 8.38 -39.32
CA LEU A 324 25.38 8.23 -39.69
C LEU A 324 25.60 7.03 -40.61
N ALA A 325 25.06 5.87 -40.23
CA ALA A 325 25.04 4.66 -41.05
C ALA A 325 23.94 3.72 -40.54
N ALA A 326 22.89 3.52 -41.34
CA ALA A 326 21.75 2.67 -41.00
C ALA A 326 22.03 1.19 -41.31
N SER A 327 21.69 0.32 -40.36
CA SER A 327 21.72 -1.15 -40.50
C SER A 327 20.56 -1.79 -39.73
N GLU A 328 20.31 -3.08 -39.96
CA GLU A 328 19.32 -3.88 -39.21
C GLU A 328 19.48 -3.79 -37.68
N TYR A 329 20.72 -3.73 -37.19
CA TYR A 329 21.03 -3.58 -35.77
C TYR A 329 20.58 -2.22 -35.22
N ASN A 330 20.72 -1.14 -35.99
CA ASN A 330 20.35 0.20 -35.54
C ASN A 330 18.84 0.37 -35.45
N TYR A 331 18.10 -0.15 -36.45
CA TYR A 331 16.65 -0.25 -36.38
C TYR A 331 16.20 -1.14 -35.22
N HIS A 332 16.89 -2.26 -34.95
CA HIS A 332 16.55 -3.14 -33.82
C HIS A 332 16.71 -2.42 -32.47
N THR A 333 17.85 -1.75 -32.26
CA THR A 333 18.12 -0.96 -31.05
C THR A 333 17.08 0.15 -30.87
N ARG A 334 16.72 0.89 -31.93
CA ARG A 334 15.69 1.93 -31.83
C ARG A 334 14.29 1.35 -31.59
N GLY A 335 13.95 0.21 -32.19
CA GLY A 335 12.68 -0.51 -31.94
C GLY A 335 12.52 -0.94 -30.48
N ALA A 336 13.59 -1.43 -29.85
CA ALA A 336 13.61 -1.75 -28.43
C ALA A 336 13.43 -0.51 -27.54
N ILE A 337 14.09 0.60 -27.88
CA ILE A 337 13.95 1.89 -27.19
C ILE A 337 12.53 2.43 -27.34
N TYR A 338 11.93 2.40 -28.54
CA TYR A 338 10.54 2.79 -28.76
C TYR A 338 9.56 1.93 -27.96
N THR A 339 9.82 0.63 -27.82
CA THR A 339 9.01 -0.26 -26.97
C THR A 339 9.07 0.17 -25.50
N CYS A 340 10.26 0.51 -24.98
CA CYS A 340 10.42 1.04 -23.63
C CYS A 340 9.71 2.40 -23.43
N LEU A 341 9.66 3.23 -24.47
CA LEU A 341 8.98 4.53 -24.46
C LEU A 341 7.46 4.44 -24.70
N GLY A 342 6.88 3.24 -24.84
CA GLY A 342 5.46 3.04 -25.18
C GLY A 342 5.09 3.44 -26.62
N ARG A 343 6.07 3.78 -27.46
CA ARG A 343 5.93 4.20 -28.86
C ARG A 343 5.83 2.99 -29.79
N CYS A 344 4.84 2.15 -29.50
CA CYS A 344 4.87 0.76 -29.93
C CYS A 344 4.46 0.53 -31.40
N ARG A 345 3.88 1.54 -32.08
CA ARG A 345 3.69 1.51 -33.55
C ARG A 345 5.02 1.72 -34.27
N GLU A 346 5.79 2.71 -33.84
CA GLU A 346 7.13 2.99 -34.37
C GLU A 346 8.09 1.83 -34.09
N ALA A 347 8.01 1.23 -32.89
CA ALA A 347 8.76 0.02 -32.57
C ALA A 347 8.49 -1.13 -33.55
N ILE A 348 7.22 -1.41 -33.87
CA ILE A 348 6.86 -2.46 -34.85
C ILE A 348 7.37 -2.10 -36.26
N SER A 349 7.37 -0.82 -36.65
CA SER A 349 7.90 -0.37 -37.93
C SER A 349 9.41 -0.62 -38.03
N ASP A 350 10.17 -0.28 -36.99
CA ASP A 350 11.61 -0.51 -36.92
C ASP A 350 11.94 -2.01 -36.88
N PHE A 351 11.24 -2.82 -36.07
CA PHE A 351 11.44 -4.27 -36.05
C PHE A 351 11.05 -4.96 -37.37
N ASN A 352 10.01 -4.47 -38.06
CA ASN A 352 9.68 -4.94 -39.42
C ASN A 352 10.82 -4.62 -40.39
N THR A 353 11.42 -3.42 -40.28
CA THR A 353 12.59 -3.03 -41.08
C THR A 353 13.76 -3.96 -40.80
N THR A 354 14.13 -4.17 -39.53
CA THR A 354 15.14 -5.15 -39.11
C THR A 354 14.91 -6.53 -39.73
N ILE A 355 13.72 -7.12 -39.55
CA ILE A 355 13.41 -8.48 -40.05
C ILE A 355 13.42 -8.56 -41.58
N ASN A 356 13.10 -7.47 -42.28
CA ASN A 356 13.08 -7.42 -43.73
C ASN A 356 14.47 -7.19 -44.36
N THR A 357 15.35 -6.45 -43.69
CA THR A 357 16.72 -6.20 -44.18
C THR A 357 17.72 -7.25 -43.71
N ALA A 358 17.45 -7.96 -42.61
CA ALA A 358 18.37 -8.91 -42.02
C ALA A 358 18.79 -10.03 -42.98
N SER A 359 20.10 -10.13 -43.20
CA SER A 359 20.72 -11.18 -44.03
C SER A 359 20.39 -12.59 -43.54
N LYS A 360 20.23 -12.75 -42.22
CA LYS A 360 19.73 -13.95 -41.54
C LYS A 360 18.70 -13.54 -40.49
N LYS A 361 17.54 -14.20 -40.50
CA LYS A 361 16.47 -13.99 -39.52
C LYS A 361 16.76 -14.76 -38.24
N GLU A 362 16.57 -14.10 -37.09
CA GLU A 362 16.95 -14.61 -35.78
C GLU A 362 15.79 -14.52 -34.79
N GLY A 363 15.71 -15.46 -33.83
CA GLY A 363 14.56 -15.58 -32.94
C GLY A 363 14.28 -14.34 -32.07
N TYR A 364 15.31 -13.64 -31.62
CA TYR A 364 15.15 -12.42 -30.80
C TYR A 364 14.42 -11.30 -31.55
N GLN A 365 14.62 -11.17 -32.87
CA GLN A 365 14.01 -10.13 -33.69
C GLN A 365 12.47 -10.24 -33.66
N TYR A 366 11.97 -11.48 -33.73
CA TYR A 366 10.55 -11.77 -33.59
C TYR A 366 10.09 -11.63 -32.12
N ALA A 367 10.86 -12.11 -31.16
CA ALA A 367 10.51 -11.99 -29.74
C ALA A 367 10.41 -10.52 -29.25
N ASP A 368 11.26 -9.62 -29.76
CA ASP A 368 11.22 -8.20 -29.43
C ASP A 368 10.10 -7.46 -30.20
N ARG A 369 9.79 -7.86 -31.44
CA ARG A 369 8.56 -7.40 -32.13
C ARG A 369 7.29 -7.87 -31.42
N ALA A 370 7.28 -9.08 -30.84
CA ALA A 370 6.19 -9.57 -30.02
C ALA A 370 5.96 -8.64 -28.81
N LYS A 371 7.01 -8.17 -28.12
CA LYS A 371 6.90 -7.19 -27.03
C LYS A 371 6.24 -5.88 -27.46
N ALA A 372 6.61 -5.34 -28.62
CA ALA A 372 5.96 -4.16 -29.17
C ALA A 372 4.47 -4.40 -29.53
N ARG A 373 4.13 -5.59 -30.04
CA ARG A 373 2.74 -6.01 -30.30
C ARG A 373 1.92 -6.18 -29.01
N ILE A 374 2.50 -6.72 -27.94
CA ILE A 374 1.87 -6.79 -26.60
C ILE A 374 1.53 -5.38 -26.10
N CYS A 375 2.45 -4.43 -26.25
CA CYS A 375 2.25 -3.03 -25.85
C CYS A 375 1.08 -2.36 -26.59
N LEU A 376 0.82 -2.70 -27.87
CA LEU A 376 -0.39 -2.26 -28.59
C LEU A 376 -1.65 -3.08 -28.27
N GLY A 377 -1.56 -4.15 -27.48
CA GLY A 377 -2.66 -5.06 -27.19
C GLY A 377 -2.97 -6.09 -28.29
N ASN A 378 -2.11 -6.20 -29.32
CA ASN A 378 -2.22 -7.17 -30.42
C ASN A 378 -1.69 -8.54 -29.99
N LEU A 379 -2.40 -9.21 -29.08
CA LEU A 379 -1.95 -10.47 -28.48
C LEU A 379 -1.79 -11.61 -29.50
N SER A 380 -2.71 -11.72 -30.48
CA SER A 380 -2.65 -12.76 -31.51
C SER A 380 -1.40 -12.65 -32.38
N ASP A 381 -1.07 -11.43 -32.81
CA ASP A 381 0.15 -11.15 -33.59
C ASP A 381 1.42 -11.38 -32.77
N ALA A 382 1.40 -11.09 -31.47
CA ALA A 382 2.53 -11.37 -30.58
C ALA A 382 2.74 -12.88 -30.36
N ILE A 383 1.65 -13.65 -30.25
CA ILE A 383 1.70 -15.12 -30.17
C ILE A 383 2.30 -15.72 -31.45
N ALA A 384 1.91 -15.22 -32.62
CA ALA A 384 2.47 -15.65 -33.91
C ALA A 384 3.97 -15.31 -34.06
N ASP A 385 4.42 -14.17 -33.51
CA ASP A 385 5.84 -13.83 -33.47
C ASP A 385 6.62 -14.72 -32.50
N TYR A 386 6.08 -15.07 -31.33
CA TYR A 386 6.73 -16.04 -30.44
C TYR A 386 6.82 -17.43 -31.06
N ASP A 387 5.85 -17.85 -31.89
CA ASP A 387 6.00 -19.08 -32.68
C ASP A 387 7.20 -19.02 -33.63
N LYS A 388 7.42 -17.89 -34.31
CA LYS A 388 8.62 -17.70 -35.14
C LYS A 388 9.91 -17.58 -34.33
N ALA A 389 9.86 -17.03 -33.12
CA ALA A 389 11.02 -17.03 -32.22
C ALA A 389 11.39 -18.46 -31.78
N ILE A 390 10.40 -19.31 -31.49
CA ILE A 390 10.59 -20.74 -31.14
C ILE A 390 11.17 -21.53 -32.31
N ASP A 391 10.68 -21.31 -33.53
CA ASP A 391 11.16 -21.97 -34.76
C ASP A 391 12.64 -21.61 -35.05
N LEU A 392 13.03 -20.35 -34.85
CA LEU A 392 14.34 -19.81 -35.25
C LEU A 392 15.43 -19.88 -34.18
N ASP A 393 15.05 -19.99 -32.90
CA ASP A 393 15.98 -20.10 -31.77
C ASP A 393 15.52 -21.19 -30.78
N PRO A 394 15.85 -22.47 -31.10
CA PRO A 394 15.55 -23.60 -30.22
C PRO A 394 16.20 -23.51 -28.83
N SER A 395 17.28 -22.73 -28.67
CA SER A 395 18.01 -22.61 -27.40
C SER A 395 17.21 -21.83 -26.35
N ASN A 396 16.49 -20.78 -26.77
CA ASN A 396 15.59 -20.02 -25.90
C ASN A 396 14.11 -20.41 -26.04
N ALA A 397 13.78 -21.46 -26.80
CA ALA A 397 12.39 -21.89 -27.04
C ALA A 397 11.56 -22.09 -25.77
N ALA A 398 12.16 -22.53 -24.66
CA ALA A 398 11.47 -22.66 -23.36
C ALA A 398 10.97 -21.30 -22.83
N LYS A 399 11.80 -20.25 -22.94
CA LYS A 399 11.46 -18.88 -22.54
C LYS A 399 10.32 -18.33 -23.41
N TYR A 400 10.43 -18.47 -24.73
CA TYR A 400 9.40 -18.00 -25.66
C TYR A 400 8.07 -18.74 -25.51
N ARG A 401 8.08 -20.05 -25.19
CA ARG A 401 6.86 -20.82 -24.88
C ARG A 401 6.16 -20.28 -23.63
N SER A 402 6.90 -19.97 -22.56
CA SER A 402 6.33 -19.42 -21.33
C SER A 402 5.66 -18.05 -21.57
N GLU A 403 6.31 -17.16 -22.32
CA GLU A 403 5.72 -15.87 -22.73
C GLU A 403 4.45 -16.08 -23.58
N LYS A 404 4.52 -16.97 -24.58
CA LYS A 404 3.38 -17.33 -25.44
C LYS A 404 2.20 -17.87 -24.65
N GLU A 405 2.42 -18.73 -23.65
CA GLU A 405 1.38 -19.28 -22.78
C GLU A 405 0.76 -18.21 -21.88
N SER A 406 1.58 -17.31 -21.32
CA SER A 406 1.14 -16.12 -20.59
C SER A 406 0.24 -15.22 -21.46
N LEU A 407 0.61 -14.98 -22.72
CA LEU A 407 -0.22 -14.22 -23.66
C LEU A 407 -1.52 -14.93 -24.04
N LYS A 408 -1.49 -16.24 -24.27
CA LYS A 408 -2.71 -17.03 -24.50
C LYS A 408 -3.68 -16.91 -23.34
N LYS A 409 -3.19 -16.96 -22.09
CA LYS A 409 -4.02 -16.74 -20.90
C LYS A 409 -4.65 -15.34 -20.90
N LYS A 410 -3.85 -14.29 -21.12
CA LYS A 410 -4.34 -12.89 -21.21
C LYS A 410 -5.34 -12.68 -22.35
N GLN A 411 -5.15 -13.35 -23.49
CA GLN A 411 -6.09 -13.33 -24.60
C GLN A 411 -7.42 -13.98 -24.20
N ASN A 412 -7.37 -15.20 -23.65
CA ASN A 412 -8.56 -15.91 -23.17
C ASN A 412 -9.30 -15.14 -22.05
N GLU A 413 -8.59 -14.39 -21.21
CA GLU A 413 -9.17 -13.51 -20.19
C GLU A 413 -9.86 -12.28 -20.81
N LYS A 414 -9.26 -11.65 -21.82
CA LYS A 414 -9.85 -10.51 -22.56
C LYS A 414 -11.06 -10.92 -23.40
N GLU A 415 -11.05 -12.13 -23.95
CA GLU A 415 -12.11 -12.71 -24.78
C GLU A 415 -13.14 -13.52 -23.98
N LYS A 416 -13.05 -13.50 -22.64
CA LYS A 416 -13.98 -14.16 -21.73
C LYS A 416 -15.36 -13.47 -21.77
N PRO A 417 -16.47 -14.20 -22.02
CA PRO A 417 -17.79 -13.59 -22.02
C PRO A 417 -18.19 -13.11 -20.62
N THR A 418 -18.93 -12.02 -20.57
CA THR A 418 -19.55 -11.48 -19.35
C THR A 418 -21.05 -11.76 -19.36
N ILE A 419 -21.61 -12.07 -18.18
CA ILE A 419 -23.04 -12.38 -18.00
C ILE A 419 -23.60 -11.37 -16.99
N THR A 420 -24.59 -10.60 -17.40
CA THR A 420 -25.30 -9.63 -16.55
C THR A 420 -26.74 -10.10 -16.34
N TRP A 421 -27.20 -10.13 -15.10
CA TRP A 421 -28.60 -10.41 -14.76
C TRP A 421 -29.41 -9.12 -14.75
N ASP A 422 -30.43 -9.03 -15.62
CA ASP A 422 -31.43 -7.96 -15.57
C ASP A 422 -32.52 -8.35 -14.55
N TYR A 423 -33.02 -9.59 -14.64
CA TYR A 423 -34.03 -10.17 -13.77
C TYR A 423 -33.77 -11.67 -13.51
N PRO A 424 -33.71 -12.14 -12.24
CA PRO A 424 -33.68 -11.35 -11.02
C PRO A 424 -32.35 -10.60 -10.85
N TYR A 425 -32.42 -9.29 -10.55
CA TYR A 425 -31.25 -8.46 -10.30
C TYR A 425 -30.47 -8.92 -9.06
N ASN A 426 -31.17 -9.06 -7.92
CA ASN A 426 -30.61 -9.51 -6.65
C ASN A 426 -30.30 -11.01 -6.64
N SER A 427 -29.25 -11.40 -5.90
CA SER A 427 -28.83 -12.81 -5.71
C SER A 427 -29.90 -13.68 -5.04
N PHE A 428 -30.75 -13.09 -4.21
CA PHE A 428 -31.94 -13.72 -3.62
C PHE A 428 -33.16 -12.82 -3.82
N VAL A 429 -34.29 -13.40 -4.23
CA VAL A 429 -35.58 -12.72 -4.40
C VAL A 429 -36.71 -13.62 -3.90
N SER A 430 -37.70 -13.07 -3.20
CA SER A 430 -38.96 -13.76 -2.92
C SER A 430 -39.97 -13.52 -4.05
N SER A 431 -40.77 -14.54 -4.38
CA SER A 431 -41.90 -14.44 -5.32
C SER A 431 -43.17 -14.98 -4.68
N THR A 432 -44.30 -14.34 -4.96
CA THR A 432 -45.65 -14.84 -4.70
C THR A 432 -46.32 -15.38 -5.97
N SER A 433 -45.69 -15.21 -7.14
CA SER A 433 -46.11 -15.80 -8.42
C SER A 433 -45.29 -17.05 -8.74
N ALA A 434 -45.98 -18.12 -9.16
CA ALA A 434 -45.35 -19.32 -9.71
C ALA A 434 -44.68 -19.06 -11.07
N ALA A 435 -45.27 -18.22 -11.91
CA ALA A 435 -44.67 -17.80 -13.17
C ALA A 435 -43.68 -16.65 -12.90
N TYR A 436 -42.42 -16.81 -13.31
CA TYR A 436 -41.38 -15.80 -13.07
C TYR A 436 -40.56 -15.54 -14.33
N LYS A 437 -40.38 -14.25 -14.65
CA LYS A 437 -39.62 -13.82 -15.83
C LYS A 437 -38.14 -13.69 -15.51
N ILE A 438 -37.30 -14.30 -16.34
CA ILE A 438 -35.85 -14.19 -16.30
C ILE A 438 -35.40 -13.36 -17.50
N LYS A 439 -34.51 -12.39 -17.25
CA LYS A 439 -33.77 -11.70 -18.31
C LYS A 439 -32.29 -11.57 -17.95
N ALA A 440 -31.40 -11.88 -18.90
CA ALA A 440 -29.96 -11.73 -18.74
C ALA A 440 -29.29 -11.40 -20.09
N CYS A 441 -28.29 -10.54 -20.05
CA CYS A 441 -27.50 -10.12 -21.20
C CYS A 441 -26.12 -10.80 -21.18
N ILE A 442 -25.65 -11.27 -22.33
CA ILE A 442 -24.31 -11.82 -22.51
C ILE A 442 -23.56 -10.94 -23.50
N HIS A 443 -22.41 -10.40 -23.09
CA HIS A 443 -21.47 -9.73 -23.99
C HIS A 443 -20.23 -10.59 -24.18
N SER A 444 -19.84 -10.80 -25.44
CA SER A 444 -18.64 -11.55 -25.81
C SER A 444 -18.03 -10.98 -27.08
N SER A 445 -16.70 -10.79 -27.09
CA SER A 445 -15.94 -10.54 -28.32
C SER A 445 -15.60 -11.82 -29.08
N ALA A 446 -15.82 -12.99 -28.47
CA ALA A 446 -15.61 -14.31 -29.06
C ALA A 446 -16.95 -14.99 -29.40
N THR A 447 -16.96 -15.82 -30.44
CA THR A 447 -18.13 -16.60 -30.83
C THR A 447 -18.60 -17.51 -29.70
N ILE A 448 -19.87 -17.35 -29.29
CA ILE A 448 -20.53 -18.22 -28.32
C ILE A 448 -20.87 -19.54 -29.01
N LYS A 449 -20.42 -20.66 -28.43
CA LYS A 449 -20.68 -22.02 -28.91
C LYS A 449 -21.93 -22.62 -28.28
N SER A 450 -22.22 -22.24 -27.03
CA SER A 450 -23.34 -22.75 -26.25
C SER A 450 -23.70 -21.76 -25.15
N LEU A 451 -25.00 -21.54 -24.98
CA LEU A 451 -25.62 -20.75 -23.93
C LEU A 451 -26.70 -21.63 -23.28
N LYS A 452 -26.70 -21.74 -21.95
CA LYS A 452 -27.62 -22.62 -21.21
C LYS A 452 -28.07 -21.94 -19.92
N LEU A 453 -29.38 -21.94 -19.67
CA LEU A 453 -29.95 -21.66 -18.34
C LEU A 453 -30.15 -23.00 -17.62
N TYR A 454 -29.77 -23.06 -16.35
CA TYR A 454 -30.05 -24.16 -15.44
C TYR A 454 -31.03 -23.68 -14.38
N VAL A 455 -32.04 -24.51 -14.08
CA VAL A 455 -33.01 -24.31 -13.00
C VAL A 455 -32.96 -25.54 -12.10
N ASN A 456 -32.60 -25.36 -10.82
CA ASN A 456 -32.37 -26.44 -9.85
C ASN A 456 -31.43 -27.54 -10.38
N GLY A 457 -30.35 -27.12 -11.07
CA GLY A 457 -29.37 -28.02 -11.68
C GLY A 457 -29.80 -28.72 -12.98
N GLN A 458 -31.04 -28.53 -13.45
CA GLN A 458 -31.52 -29.09 -14.71
C GLN A 458 -31.48 -28.05 -15.84
N THR A 459 -31.04 -28.44 -17.04
CA THR A 459 -31.03 -27.55 -18.21
C THR A 459 -32.45 -27.14 -18.61
N PHE A 460 -32.71 -25.84 -18.63
CA PHE A 460 -33.96 -25.29 -19.14
C PHE A 460 -33.92 -25.28 -20.67
N SER A 461 -34.87 -26.00 -21.28
CA SER A 461 -35.05 -26.10 -22.73
C SER A 461 -35.95 -24.97 -23.21
N SER A 462 -35.39 -24.02 -23.97
CA SER A 462 -36.18 -23.01 -24.69
C SER A 462 -35.83 -22.97 -26.18
N ARG A 463 -36.72 -22.40 -26.99
CA ARG A 463 -36.57 -22.31 -28.45
C ARG A 463 -35.83 -21.03 -28.85
N GLY A 464 -34.54 -21.02 -28.53
CA GLY A 464 -33.62 -19.97 -28.96
C GLY A 464 -33.52 -18.81 -27.98
N PHE A 465 -32.28 -18.37 -27.76
CA PHE A 465 -31.98 -17.14 -27.05
C PHE A 465 -32.20 -15.95 -27.99
N GLY A 466 -32.65 -14.82 -27.45
CA GLY A 466 -32.97 -13.64 -28.24
C GLY A 466 -31.74 -12.74 -28.40
N VAL A 467 -31.68 -11.98 -29.48
CA VAL A 467 -30.71 -10.88 -29.60
C VAL A 467 -31.40 -9.58 -29.18
N ASP A 468 -31.01 -9.05 -28.03
CA ASP A 468 -31.33 -7.67 -27.61
C ASP A 468 -30.28 -6.72 -28.23
N SER A 469 -30.63 -5.45 -28.50
CA SER A 469 -29.80 -4.58 -29.37
C SER A 469 -28.36 -4.37 -28.88
N ASP A 470 -28.17 -4.48 -27.57
CA ASP A 470 -26.93 -4.15 -26.88
C ASP A 470 -26.15 -5.42 -26.44
N CYS A 471 -26.75 -6.61 -26.59
CA CYS A 471 -26.20 -7.89 -26.17
C CYS A 471 -25.61 -8.67 -27.35
N THR A 472 -24.60 -9.50 -27.10
CA THR A 472 -24.16 -10.51 -28.09
C THR A 472 -25.20 -11.63 -28.21
N GLU A 473 -25.72 -12.06 -27.06
CA GLU A 473 -26.83 -13.02 -26.91
C GLU A 473 -27.61 -12.65 -25.64
N SER A 474 -28.90 -12.97 -25.54
CA SER A 474 -29.70 -12.70 -24.35
C SER A 474 -30.68 -13.81 -23.99
N ILE A 475 -30.87 -14.03 -22.68
CA ILE A 475 -31.95 -14.85 -22.15
C ILE A 475 -33.12 -13.92 -21.82
N ASN A 476 -34.33 -14.26 -22.26
CA ASN A 476 -35.56 -13.51 -21.98
C ASN A 476 -36.74 -14.49 -21.93
N GLU A 477 -36.83 -15.23 -20.84
CA GLU A 477 -37.65 -16.44 -20.70
C GLU A 477 -38.61 -16.34 -19.51
N SER A 478 -39.66 -17.17 -19.50
CA SER A 478 -40.54 -17.32 -18.33
C SER A 478 -40.48 -18.75 -17.81
N ILE A 479 -40.13 -18.91 -16.52
CA ILE A 479 -40.03 -20.21 -15.85
C ILE A 479 -41.20 -20.42 -14.88
N GLN A 480 -41.47 -21.68 -14.56
CA GLN A 480 -42.41 -22.08 -13.50
C GLN A 480 -41.63 -22.49 -12.26
N LEU A 481 -41.83 -21.76 -11.17
CA LEU A 481 -41.20 -21.98 -9.87
C LEU A 481 -41.92 -23.09 -9.10
N LYS A 482 -41.15 -23.92 -8.40
CA LYS A 482 -41.67 -24.85 -7.40
C LYS A 482 -41.74 -24.14 -6.04
N ASN A 483 -42.70 -24.49 -5.19
CA ASN A 483 -42.81 -23.88 -3.85
C ASN A 483 -41.52 -24.14 -3.05
N GLY A 484 -41.02 -23.12 -2.36
CA GLY A 484 -39.67 -23.09 -1.78
C GLY A 484 -38.62 -22.45 -2.70
N LYS A 485 -37.35 -22.80 -2.50
CA LYS A 485 -36.20 -22.17 -3.18
C LYS A 485 -35.97 -22.78 -4.56
N ASN A 486 -35.78 -21.93 -5.56
CA ASN A 486 -35.44 -22.29 -6.94
C ASN A 486 -34.10 -21.64 -7.30
N GLU A 487 -33.07 -22.43 -7.55
CA GLU A 487 -31.73 -21.96 -7.91
C GLU A 487 -31.60 -21.83 -9.44
N LEU A 488 -31.00 -20.75 -9.91
CA LEU A 488 -30.75 -20.42 -11.31
C LEU A 488 -29.24 -20.22 -11.55
N GLU A 489 -28.72 -20.75 -12.65
CA GLU A 489 -27.35 -20.52 -13.10
C GLU A 489 -27.31 -20.44 -14.64
N ILE A 490 -26.59 -19.47 -15.19
CA ILE A 490 -26.35 -19.35 -16.63
C ILE A 490 -24.93 -19.85 -16.93
N VAL A 491 -24.79 -20.67 -17.97
CA VAL A 491 -23.50 -21.18 -18.45
C VAL A 491 -23.30 -20.79 -19.90
N VAL A 492 -22.18 -20.11 -20.18
CA VAL A 492 -21.76 -19.69 -21.52
C VAL A 492 -20.46 -20.39 -21.88
N GLU A 493 -20.38 -20.96 -23.08
CA GLU A 493 -19.20 -21.64 -23.62
C GLU A 493 -18.76 -20.94 -24.90
N THR A 494 -17.48 -20.62 -25.01
CA THR A 494 -16.84 -20.03 -26.21
C THR A 494 -15.74 -20.96 -26.73
N ALA A 495 -14.92 -20.51 -27.68
CA ALA A 495 -13.69 -21.21 -28.03
C ALA A 495 -12.61 -21.18 -26.94
N TYR A 496 -12.68 -20.23 -25.99
CA TYR A 496 -11.57 -19.91 -25.07
C TYR A 496 -11.91 -20.15 -23.59
N ALA A 497 -13.18 -20.06 -23.21
CA ALA A 497 -13.63 -20.17 -21.83
C ALA A 497 -15.06 -20.71 -21.69
N THR A 498 -15.30 -21.41 -20.57
CA THR A 498 -16.63 -21.66 -20.01
C THR A 498 -16.83 -20.71 -18.83
N VAL A 499 -17.93 -19.97 -18.81
CA VAL A 499 -18.26 -19.00 -17.76
C VAL A 499 -19.61 -19.38 -17.16
N ARG A 500 -19.66 -19.42 -15.82
CA ARG A 500 -20.90 -19.55 -15.06
C ARG A 500 -21.24 -18.20 -14.46
N SER A 501 -22.52 -17.84 -14.46
CA SER A 501 -22.99 -16.67 -13.74
C SER A 501 -22.86 -16.88 -12.23
N GLU A 502 -22.99 -15.81 -11.46
CA GLU A 502 -23.46 -15.97 -10.08
C GLU A 502 -24.81 -16.69 -10.09
N LYS A 503 -25.01 -17.56 -9.10
CA LYS A 503 -26.29 -18.21 -8.87
C LYS A 503 -27.32 -17.18 -8.38
N ARG A 504 -28.56 -17.33 -8.84
CA ARG A 504 -29.72 -16.56 -8.35
C ARG A 504 -30.69 -17.52 -7.68
N VAL A 505 -31.24 -17.14 -6.53
CA VAL A 505 -32.21 -17.98 -5.80
C VAL A 505 -33.54 -17.23 -5.72
N ILE A 506 -34.60 -17.85 -6.23
CA ILE A 506 -35.97 -17.34 -6.09
C ILE A 506 -36.73 -18.23 -5.11
N GLU A 507 -37.07 -17.68 -3.94
CA GLU A 507 -37.95 -18.34 -2.99
C GLU A 507 -39.40 -18.03 -3.35
N TYR A 508 -40.08 -19.00 -3.99
CA TYR A 508 -41.51 -18.91 -4.24
C TYR A 508 -42.27 -19.40 -3.01
N LYS A 509 -43.07 -18.53 -2.41
CA LYS A 509 -44.03 -18.88 -1.35
C LYS A 509 -45.44 -18.74 -1.93
N SER A 510 -46.16 -19.84 -2.10
CA SER A 510 -47.57 -19.78 -2.51
C SER A 510 -48.41 -19.08 -1.43
N SER A 511 -49.00 -17.93 -1.76
CA SER A 511 -49.72 -17.08 -0.81
C SER A 511 -50.96 -17.79 -0.23
N GLY A 512 -50.99 -17.97 1.10
CA GLY A 512 -52.10 -18.61 1.82
C GLY A 512 -52.40 -18.08 3.23
N SER A 513 -51.44 -17.39 3.87
CA SER A 513 -51.60 -16.58 5.08
C SER A 513 -50.46 -15.56 5.12
N GLY A 514 -50.70 -14.33 5.56
CA GLY A 514 -49.64 -13.33 5.71
C GLY A 514 -48.71 -13.61 6.90
N HIS A 515 -47.72 -12.75 7.08
CA HIS A 515 -46.57 -13.04 7.94
C HIS A 515 -46.85 -12.82 9.43
N TYR A 516 -46.20 -13.61 10.28
CA TYR A 516 -46.27 -13.50 11.73
C TYR A 516 -45.06 -12.74 12.28
N HIS A 517 -45.28 -11.48 12.61
CA HIS A 517 -44.29 -10.57 13.16
C HIS A 517 -44.37 -10.49 14.69
N ALA A 518 -43.23 -10.25 15.35
CA ALA A 518 -43.23 -9.91 16.77
C ALA A 518 -42.30 -8.73 17.08
N LEU A 519 -42.69 -7.90 18.05
CA LEU A 519 -41.86 -6.90 18.71
C LEU A 519 -41.73 -7.31 20.18
N LEU A 520 -40.54 -7.73 20.59
CA LEU A 520 -40.26 -8.20 21.94
C LEU A 520 -39.37 -7.17 22.64
N ILE A 521 -39.80 -6.67 23.79
CA ILE A 521 -39.15 -5.59 24.53
C ILE A 521 -38.82 -6.08 25.94
N GLY A 522 -37.54 -6.24 26.25
CA GLY A 522 -37.06 -6.60 27.59
C GLY A 522 -36.25 -5.47 28.19
N VAL A 523 -36.65 -4.98 29.37
CA VAL A 523 -35.93 -3.92 30.12
C VAL A 523 -35.50 -4.44 31.49
N GLU A 524 -34.22 -4.84 31.55
CA GLU A 524 -33.50 -5.27 32.74
C GLU A 524 -32.82 -4.09 33.45
N ASN A 525 -32.10 -3.27 32.69
CA ASN A 525 -31.21 -2.22 33.24
C ASN A 525 -31.77 -0.82 33.00
N TYR A 526 -31.67 0.06 34.00
CA TYR A 526 -32.21 1.43 33.99
C TYR A 526 -31.12 2.49 34.26
N ASP A 527 -31.13 3.58 33.50
CA ASP A 527 -30.17 4.69 33.63
C ASP A 527 -30.33 5.47 34.96
N ASP A 528 -31.51 5.39 35.58
CA ASP A 528 -31.82 6.00 36.87
C ASP A 528 -31.71 4.97 37.98
N PHE A 529 -30.60 5.01 38.74
CA PHE A 529 -30.30 4.15 39.90
C PHE A 529 -31.38 4.13 41.00
N SER A 530 -32.39 4.99 40.96
CA SER A 530 -33.53 4.93 41.88
C SER A 530 -34.62 3.93 41.42
N ILE A 531 -34.58 3.49 40.17
CA ILE A 531 -35.27 2.31 39.64
C ILE A 531 -34.34 1.12 39.86
N ASN A 532 -34.84 0.03 40.45
CA ASN A 532 -34.03 -1.17 40.63
C ASN A 532 -33.97 -1.94 39.29
N ASP A 533 -32.80 -2.41 38.91
CA ASP A 533 -32.65 -3.34 37.78
C ASP A 533 -33.38 -4.67 38.04
N LEU A 534 -33.70 -5.40 36.98
CA LEU A 534 -34.40 -6.69 36.97
C LEU A 534 -33.51 -7.76 36.32
N GLU A 535 -33.63 -9.03 36.74
CA GLU A 535 -32.70 -10.11 36.31
C GLU A 535 -33.17 -10.97 35.11
N LYS A 536 -34.40 -10.79 34.62
CA LYS A 536 -35.06 -11.73 33.68
C LYS A 536 -35.74 -11.17 32.42
N PRO A 537 -36.19 -9.91 32.33
CA PRO A 537 -36.92 -9.43 31.15
C PRO A 537 -36.34 -9.69 29.76
N ILE A 538 -35.01 -9.77 29.59
CA ILE A 538 -34.38 -10.11 28.29
C ILE A 538 -34.37 -11.62 28.08
N ASP A 539 -34.08 -12.41 29.12
CA ASP A 539 -34.20 -13.88 29.09
C ASP A 539 -35.62 -14.32 28.70
N ASP A 540 -36.64 -13.67 29.27
CA ASP A 540 -38.04 -13.92 28.94
C ASP A 540 -38.32 -13.66 27.46
N CYS A 541 -37.83 -12.54 26.92
CA CYS A 541 -38.00 -12.22 25.51
C CYS A 541 -37.31 -13.23 24.57
N GLU A 542 -36.10 -13.69 24.89
CA GLU A 542 -35.40 -14.72 24.09
C GLU A 542 -36.09 -16.09 24.22
N LEU A 543 -36.63 -16.44 25.38
CA LEU A 543 -37.41 -17.67 25.57
C LEU A 543 -38.72 -17.64 24.76
N LEU A 544 -39.45 -16.53 24.79
CA LEU A 544 -40.67 -16.37 23.99
C LEU A 544 -40.34 -16.46 22.50
N LYS A 545 -39.35 -15.72 22.03
CA LYS A 545 -38.84 -15.79 20.64
C LYS A 545 -38.54 -17.22 20.22
N THR A 546 -37.81 -17.97 21.05
CA THR A 546 -37.45 -19.36 20.80
C THR A 546 -38.69 -20.26 20.71
N THR A 547 -39.64 -20.12 21.63
CA THR A 547 -40.93 -20.84 21.58
C THR A 547 -41.74 -20.50 20.33
N LEU A 548 -41.80 -19.23 19.92
CA LEU A 548 -42.53 -18.79 18.73
C LEU A 548 -41.93 -19.35 17.43
N VAL A 549 -40.62 -19.26 17.24
CA VAL A 549 -39.95 -19.74 16.02
C VAL A 549 -40.01 -21.26 15.91
N ASN A 550 -39.78 -21.98 17.01
CA ASN A 550 -39.71 -23.44 17.01
C ASN A 550 -41.07 -24.11 16.87
N ASN A 551 -42.12 -23.56 17.52
CA ASN A 551 -43.42 -24.24 17.63
C ASN A 551 -44.52 -23.59 16.78
N TYR A 552 -44.33 -22.36 16.29
CA TYR A 552 -45.36 -21.58 15.59
C TYR A 552 -44.84 -20.99 14.28
N THR A 553 -45.75 -20.44 13.46
CA THR A 553 -45.48 -19.90 12.12
C THR A 553 -44.74 -18.55 12.09
N PHE A 554 -44.06 -18.18 13.18
CA PHE A 554 -43.20 -16.99 13.22
C PHE A 554 -41.84 -17.32 12.58
N GLU A 555 -41.37 -16.44 11.70
CA GLU A 555 -40.02 -16.53 11.12
C GLU A 555 -39.04 -15.66 11.91
N GLN A 556 -37.80 -16.14 12.08
CA GLN A 556 -36.76 -15.46 12.86
C GLN A 556 -36.46 -14.03 12.35
N SER A 557 -36.64 -13.77 11.05
CA SER A 557 -36.47 -12.44 10.43
C SER A 557 -37.53 -11.43 10.86
N ASP A 558 -38.70 -11.94 11.23
CA ASP A 558 -39.92 -11.16 11.43
C ASP A 558 -40.14 -10.85 12.92
N ILE A 559 -39.22 -11.31 13.78
CA ILE A 559 -39.16 -11.01 15.22
C ILE A 559 -38.06 -9.97 15.52
N HIS A 560 -38.49 -8.81 16.02
CA HIS A 560 -37.64 -7.72 16.45
C HIS A 560 -37.50 -7.75 17.98
N LEU A 561 -36.30 -8.08 18.46
CA LEU A 561 -35.97 -8.09 19.88
C LEU A 561 -35.22 -6.80 20.26
N LEU A 562 -35.77 -6.05 21.20
CA LEU A 562 -35.15 -4.88 21.82
C LEU A 562 -34.72 -5.21 23.25
N LYS A 563 -33.44 -4.97 23.56
CA LYS A 563 -32.80 -5.25 24.86
C LYS A 563 -32.40 -3.94 25.52
N ASN A 564 -32.94 -3.65 26.70
CA ASN A 564 -32.79 -2.35 27.39
C ASN A 564 -32.99 -1.13 26.48
N PRO A 565 -34.03 -1.08 25.62
CA PRO A 565 -34.23 0.06 24.74
C PRO A 565 -34.66 1.31 25.49
N THR A 566 -34.21 2.45 24.98
CA THR A 566 -34.75 3.77 25.31
C THR A 566 -36.15 3.97 24.72
N LYS A 567 -36.89 4.97 25.21
CA LYS A 567 -38.22 5.33 24.65
C LYS A 567 -38.16 5.55 23.14
N GLU A 568 -37.10 6.21 22.67
CA GLU A 568 -36.90 6.55 21.26
C GLU A 568 -36.80 5.30 20.38
N GLN A 569 -35.99 4.31 20.80
CA GLN A 569 -35.82 3.04 20.07
C GLN A 569 -37.09 2.19 20.01
N ILE A 570 -37.95 2.26 21.02
CA ILE A 570 -39.28 1.62 20.99
C ILE A 570 -40.16 2.31 19.93
N LEU A 571 -40.20 3.65 19.91
CA LEU A 571 -40.98 4.42 18.95
C LEU A 571 -40.50 4.22 17.50
N GLU A 572 -39.19 4.27 17.26
CA GLU A 572 -38.58 3.96 15.95
C GLU A 572 -39.02 2.58 15.44
N LYS A 573 -39.08 1.58 16.33
CA LYS A 573 -39.48 0.22 15.96
C LYS A 573 -40.98 0.09 15.68
N LEU A 574 -41.83 0.83 16.40
CA LEU A 574 -43.26 0.90 16.11
C LEU A 574 -43.54 1.60 14.77
N ILE A 575 -42.86 2.71 14.49
CA ILE A 575 -42.93 3.42 13.18
C ILE A 575 -42.46 2.50 12.04
N TYR A 576 -41.34 1.80 12.23
CA TYR A 576 -40.82 0.83 11.26
C TYR A 576 -41.86 -0.24 10.87
N LEU A 577 -42.66 -0.72 11.85
CA LEU A 577 -43.72 -1.70 11.63
C LEU A 577 -44.96 -1.07 10.98
N GLN A 578 -45.35 0.14 11.41
CA GLN A 578 -46.45 0.90 10.82
C GLN A 578 -46.27 1.14 9.32
N GLU A 579 -45.04 1.41 8.87
CA GLU A 579 -44.70 1.61 7.47
C GLU A 579 -44.70 0.33 6.60
N ARG A 580 -44.72 -0.86 7.21
CA ARG A 580 -44.38 -2.13 6.53
C ARG A 580 -45.43 -3.21 6.64
N LEU A 581 -46.18 -3.28 7.73
CA LEU A 581 -47.17 -4.34 7.95
C LEU A 581 -48.51 -4.01 7.27
N THR A 582 -49.15 -5.04 6.72
CA THR A 582 -50.38 -4.93 5.92
C THR A 582 -51.51 -5.75 6.54
N GLN A 583 -52.73 -5.63 6.01
CA GLN A 583 -53.92 -6.39 6.47
C GLN A 583 -53.83 -7.90 6.23
N GLN A 584 -52.72 -8.41 5.69
CA GLN A 584 -52.45 -9.85 5.62
C GLN A 584 -51.66 -10.34 6.84
N ASP A 585 -50.92 -9.44 7.49
CA ASP A 585 -49.90 -9.75 8.48
C ASP A 585 -50.45 -9.73 9.91
N GLN A 586 -49.72 -10.38 10.82
CA GLN A 586 -50.07 -10.59 12.22
C GLN A 586 -48.96 -9.99 13.09
N LEU A 587 -49.30 -9.23 14.13
CA LEU A 587 -48.32 -8.62 15.05
C LEU A 587 -48.54 -9.02 16.51
N LEU A 588 -47.49 -9.57 17.12
CA LEU A 588 -47.39 -9.76 18.57
C LEU A 588 -46.44 -8.70 19.15
N ILE A 589 -46.90 -7.88 20.10
CA ILE A 589 -46.03 -7.00 20.89
C ILE A 589 -45.91 -7.62 22.29
N PHE A 590 -44.70 -7.95 22.73
CA PHE A 590 -44.42 -8.41 24.09
C PHE A 590 -43.56 -7.39 24.83
N TYR A 591 -43.90 -7.11 26.09
CA TYR A 591 -43.11 -6.27 26.99
C TYR A 591 -42.89 -6.99 28.32
N SER A 592 -41.64 -7.04 28.77
CA SER A 592 -41.25 -7.43 30.14
C SER A 592 -40.35 -6.33 30.71
N GLY A 593 -40.59 -5.92 31.96
CA GLY A 593 -39.87 -4.82 32.61
C GLY A 593 -40.76 -4.04 33.59
N HIS A 594 -40.23 -2.95 34.16
CA HIS A 594 -40.99 -2.12 35.09
C HIS A 594 -42.15 -1.39 34.42
N GLY A 595 -43.19 -1.14 35.23
CA GLY A 595 -44.33 -0.32 34.88
C GLY A 595 -44.77 0.54 36.06
N MET A 596 -45.37 1.70 35.79
CA MET A 596 -45.84 2.65 36.81
C MET A 596 -47.23 3.18 36.46
N VAL A 597 -48.00 3.57 37.48
CA VAL A 597 -49.25 4.32 37.32
C VAL A 597 -49.07 5.73 37.84
N LYS A 598 -49.56 6.71 37.07
CA LYS A 598 -49.67 8.09 37.56
C LYS A 598 -50.90 8.75 36.94
N ASN A 599 -51.83 9.14 37.79
CA ASN A 599 -53.15 9.68 37.44
C ASN A 599 -53.96 8.69 36.56
N GLU A 600 -54.16 7.46 37.06
CA GLU A 600 -54.92 6.37 36.41
C GLU A 600 -54.37 5.85 35.06
N ILE A 601 -53.40 6.54 34.47
CA ILE A 601 -52.67 6.10 33.27
C ILE A 601 -51.52 5.18 33.70
N GLY A 602 -51.45 3.99 33.10
CA GLY A 602 -50.28 3.12 33.15
C GLY A 602 -49.22 3.47 32.11
N TYR A 603 -47.96 3.27 32.51
CA TYR A 603 -46.78 3.54 31.71
C TYR A 603 -45.81 2.35 31.82
N TRP A 604 -45.16 2.05 30.71
CA TRP A 604 -44.00 1.17 30.63
C TRP A 604 -42.75 2.03 30.82
N LEU A 605 -41.71 1.50 31.46
CA LEU A 605 -40.45 2.20 31.71
C LEU A 605 -39.36 1.67 30.78
N PRO A 606 -38.95 2.42 29.74
CA PRO A 606 -37.76 2.14 28.96
C PRO A 606 -36.48 2.34 29.82
N SER A 607 -35.32 1.94 29.32
CA SER A 607 -34.06 2.05 30.08
C SER A 607 -33.69 3.49 30.45
N ASP A 608 -34.04 4.48 29.61
CA ASP A 608 -33.82 5.90 29.87
C ASP A 608 -34.93 6.57 30.73
N ALA A 609 -35.82 5.77 31.33
CA ALA A 609 -36.82 6.25 32.27
C ALA A 609 -36.18 6.78 33.57
N LYS A 610 -36.85 7.77 34.18
CA LYS A 610 -36.49 8.31 35.49
C LYS A 610 -37.65 8.21 36.46
N LYS A 611 -37.41 7.78 37.71
CA LYS A 611 -38.46 7.40 38.68
C LYS A 611 -39.46 8.50 39.01
N ASP A 612 -39.01 9.74 38.99
CA ASP A 612 -39.84 10.91 39.30
C ASP A 612 -40.18 11.79 38.09
N ASN A 613 -39.68 11.44 36.89
CA ASN A 613 -39.87 12.24 35.68
C ASN A 613 -40.43 11.41 34.50
N ARG A 614 -41.69 11.72 34.15
CA ARG A 614 -42.46 11.04 33.09
C ARG A 614 -41.99 11.30 31.65
N LEU A 615 -41.04 12.21 31.40
CA LEU A 615 -40.64 12.61 30.05
C LEU A 615 -40.24 11.43 29.15
N LYS A 616 -39.61 10.41 29.72
CA LYS A 616 -39.16 9.20 29.03
C LYS A 616 -40.01 7.96 29.32
N TRP A 617 -41.13 8.08 30.02
CA TRP A 617 -42.05 6.97 30.23
C TRP A 617 -42.91 6.76 28.98
N PHE A 618 -43.19 5.52 28.60
CA PHE A 618 -44.03 5.19 27.44
C PHE A 618 -45.43 4.83 27.92
N SER A 619 -46.43 5.64 27.60
CA SER A 619 -47.79 5.47 28.13
C SER A 619 -48.60 4.44 27.35
N ASN A 620 -49.54 3.79 28.03
CA ASN A 620 -50.55 2.93 27.38
C ASN A 620 -51.38 3.68 26.32
N SER A 621 -51.48 5.02 26.40
CA SER A 621 -52.13 5.85 25.37
C SER A 621 -51.30 5.93 24.09
N GLU A 622 -50.02 6.27 24.18
CA GLU A 622 -49.12 6.30 23.02
C GLU A 622 -49.07 4.93 22.32
N LEU A 623 -49.03 3.83 23.07
CA LEU A 623 -49.10 2.49 22.50
C LEU A 623 -50.39 2.23 21.70
N ARG A 624 -51.54 2.68 22.20
CA ARG A 624 -52.82 2.53 21.48
C ARG A 624 -52.82 3.30 20.16
N ASP A 625 -52.25 4.50 20.12
CA ASP A 625 -52.16 5.30 18.90
C ASP A 625 -51.36 4.56 17.81
N TYR A 626 -50.22 3.95 18.17
CA TYR A 626 -49.45 3.11 17.25
C TYR A 626 -50.22 1.83 16.84
N VAL A 627 -50.81 1.09 17.79
CA VAL A 627 -51.58 -0.13 17.48
C VAL A 627 -52.79 0.14 16.59
N ASN A 628 -53.45 1.31 16.73
CA ASN A 628 -54.52 1.75 15.83
C ASN A 628 -54.01 2.05 14.40
N SER A 629 -52.77 2.56 14.28
CA SER A 629 -52.18 2.93 13.00
C SER A 629 -51.62 1.76 12.20
N ILE A 630 -51.13 0.70 12.87
CA ILE A 630 -50.53 -0.48 12.23
C ILE A 630 -51.63 -1.34 11.59
N GLN A 631 -51.54 -1.54 10.28
CA GLN A 631 -52.63 -2.09 9.46
C GLN A 631 -52.74 -3.63 9.47
N THR A 632 -52.31 -4.33 10.53
CA THR A 632 -52.34 -5.81 10.59
C THR A 632 -53.73 -6.41 10.67
N GLN A 633 -53.89 -7.69 10.28
CA GLN A 633 -55.10 -8.47 10.51
C GLN A 633 -55.37 -8.59 12.01
N HIS A 634 -54.46 -9.20 12.77
CA HIS A 634 -54.52 -9.24 14.24
C HIS A 634 -53.28 -8.59 14.87
N THR A 635 -53.51 -7.72 15.86
CA THR A 635 -52.50 -7.32 16.84
C THR A 635 -52.83 -7.90 18.21
N LEU A 636 -51.84 -8.50 18.85
CA LEU A 636 -51.89 -8.91 20.25
C LEU A 636 -50.78 -8.21 21.04
N VAL A 637 -51.15 -7.50 22.10
CA VAL A 637 -50.19 -6.98 23.09
C VAL A 637 -50.14 -7.93 24.28
N ILE A 638 -48.96 -8.35 24.72
CA ILE A 638 -48.75 -9.09 25.96
C ILE A 638 -47.80 -8.28 26.84
N ALA A 639 -48.29 -7.77 27.97
CA ALA A 639 -47.51 -6.93 28.86
C ALA A 639 -47.34 -7.61 30.23
N ASP A 640 -46.10 -7.96 30.56
CA ASP A 640 -45.71 -8.46 31.85
C ASP A 640 -45.05 -7.36 32.70
N ALA A 641 -45.89 -6.42 33.09
CA ALA A 641 -45.49 -5.23 33.82
C ALA A 641 -46.62 -4.74 34.72
N CYS A 642 -46.25 -4.03 35.78
CA CYS A 642 -47.16 -3.53 36.81
C CYS A 642 -48.26 -2.64 36.21
N PHE A 643 -49.52 -2.89 36.60
CA PHE A 643 -50.71 -2.11 36.21
C PHE A 643 -50.93 -1.93 34.68
N SER A 644 -50.36 -2.83 33.89
CA SER A 644 -50.65 -3.00 32.46
C SER A 644 -52.17 -3.13 32.18
N GLY A 645 -52.98 -3.60 33.14
CA GLY A 645 -54.44 -3.64 33.07
C GLY A 645 -55.15 -2.29 32.84
N SER A 646 -54.48 -1.16 33.07
CA SER A 646 -54.98 0.17 32.65
C SER A 646 -55.01 0.39 31.13
N ILE A 647 -54.58 -0.60 30.34
CA ILE A 647 -54.74 -0.62 28.88
C ILE A 647 -56.21 -0.75 28.45
N PHE A 648 -57.08 -1.31 29.32
CA PHE A 648 -58.50 -1.52 29.08
C PHE A 648 -59.35 -0.37 29.65
N THR A 649 -60.41 0.03 28.93
CA THR A 649 -61.42 0.98 29.44
C THR A 649 -62.83 0.40 29.31
N GLY A 650 -63.20 -0.50 30.22
CA GLY A 650 -64.51 -1.15 30.24
C GLY A 650 -64.48 -2.56 30.82
N GLY A 651 -65.63 -3.06 31.25
CA GLY A 651 -65.76 -4.40 31.81
C GLY A 651 -65.64 -5.50 30.76
N TYR A 652 -64.85 -6.54 31.07
CA TYR A 652 -64.76 -7.79 30.32
C TYR A 652 -66.15 -8.42 30.13
N ARG A 653 -66.47 -8.82 28.90
CA ARG A 653 -67.60 -9.70 28.58
C ARG A 653 -67.03 -11.00 28.04
N ASP A 654 -67.39 -12.14 28.63
CA ASP A 654 -67.18 -13.43 27.98
C ASP A 654 -67.98 -13.44 26.68
N VAL A 655 -67.27 -13.59 25.56
CA VAL A 655 -67.88 -13.82 24.25
C VAL A 655 -67.91 -15.31 24.00
N THR A 656 -69.01 -15.82 23.44
CA THR A 656 -69.16 -17.24 23.11
C THR A 656 -68.05 -17.70 22.16
N GLU A 657 -67.47 -18.87 22.45
CA GLU A 657 -66.33 -19.45 21.70
C GLU A 657 -66.68 -19.64 20.21
N PHE A 658 -66.17 -18.76 19.36
CA PHE A 658 -66.29 -18.87 17.91
C PHE A 658 -65.26 -19.86 17.36
N ALA A 659 -65.57 -20.48 16.21
CA ALA A 659 -64.60 -21.34 15.54
C ALA A 659 -63.38 -20.52 15.06
N CYS A 660 -62.18 -21.07 15.26
CA CYS A 660 -60.90 -20.47 14.87
C CYS A 660 -60.89 -19.80 13.49
N ALA A 661 -61.40 -20.51 12.47
CA ALA A 661 -61.40 -20.05 11.09
C ALA A 661 -62.33 -18.83 10.84
N GLU A 662 -63.28 -18.55 11.73
CA GLU A 662 -64.12 -17.35 11.67
C GLU A 662 -63.47 -16.19 12.42
N MET A 663 -62.88 -16.44 13.60
CA MET A 663 -62.15 -15.42 14.36
C MET A 663 -60.94 -14.85 13.60
N GLU A 664 -60.31 -15.67 12.74
CA GLU A 664 -59.13 -15.28 11.98
C GLU A 664 -59.45 -14.35 10.78
N LYS A 665 -60.70 -14.36 10.31
CA LYS A 665 -61.15 -13.51 9.18
C LYS A 665 -61.44 -12.06 9.61
N ILE A 666 -61.64 -11.83 10.90
CA ILE A 666 -62.12 -10.56 11.45
C ILE A 666 -60.94 -9.84 12.12
N PRO A 667 -60.65 -8.57 11.79
CA PRO A 667 -59.55 -7.84 12.41
C PRO A 667 -59.67 -7.76 13.95
N SER A 668 -58.54 -7.82 14.66
CA SER A 668 -58.52 -7.70 16.14
C SER A 668 -57.33 -6.94 16.68
N ARG A 669 -57.51 -6.24 17.79
CA ARG A 669 -56.48 -5.51 18.56
C ARG A 669 -56.76 -5.75 20.04
N ARG A 670 -56.17 -6.82 20.57
CA ARG A 670 -56.41 -7.30 21.94
C ARG A 670 -55.13 -7.22 22.77
N ALA A 671 -55.29 -7.17 24.09
CA ALA A 671 -54.18 -7.21 25.03
C ALA A 671 -54.35 -8.32 26.08
N MET A 672 -53.24 -8.86 26.57
CA MET A 672 -53.13 -9.78 27.71
C MET A 672 -52.11 -9.21 28.70
N THR A 673 -52.39 -9.27 29.99
CA THR A 673 -51.57 -8.58 31.01
C THR A 673 -51.43 -9.40 32.28
N SER A 674 -50.27 -9.36 32.95
CA SER A 674 -50.08 -10.09 34.22
C SER A 674 -50.95 -9.60 35.38
N GLY A 675 -51.45 -8.36 35.32
CA GLY A 675 -52.51 -7.88 36.21
C GLY A 675 -52.06 -7.59 37.65
N ALA A 676 -50.76 -7.41 37.87
CA ALA A 676 -50.21 -7.03 39.16
C ALA A 676 -50.49 -5.55 39.49
N ASN A 677 -51.17 -5.30 40.62
CA ASN A 677 -51.31 -3.96 41.22
C ASN A 677 -50.11 -3.61 42.14
N THR A 678 -48.98 -4.27 41.93
CA THR A 678 -47.71 -4.13 42.68
C THR A 678 -46.56 -4.43 41.73
N VAL A 679 -45.32 -4.26 42.18
CA VAL A 679 -44.13 -4.72 41.43
C VAL A 679 -44.27 -6.21 41.08
N VAL A 680 -44.03 -6.56 39.81
CA VAL A 680 -43.94 -7.95 39.35
C VAL A 680 -42.58 -8.50 39.82
N PRO A 681 -42.50 -9.64 40.54
CA PRO A 681 -41.22 -10.22 40.95
C PRO A 681 -40.39 -10.66 39.74
N ASP A 682 -39.05 -10.67 39.86
CA ASP A 682 -38.11 -11.09 38.80
C ASP A 682 -38.46 -12.45 38.16
N ASN A 683 -39.07 -13.35 38.94
CA ASN A 683 -39.62 -14.59 38.43
C ASN A 683 -41.13 -14.45 38.20
N SER A 684 -41.52 -13.95 37.02
CA SER A 684 -42.94 -13.79 36.68
C SER A 684 -43.67 -15.13 36.59
N VAL A 685 -44.67 -15.28 37.46
CA VAL A 685 -45.61 -16.40 37.42
C VAL A 685 -46.47 -16.36 36.16
N PHE A 686 -46.83 -15.16 35.67
CA PHE A 686 -47.60 -14.98 34.44
C PHE A 686 -46.83 -15.51 33.22
N PHE A 687 -45.61 -15.03 33.01
CA PHE A 687 -44.80 -15.44 31.86
C PHE A 687 -44.44 -16.94 31.90
N LYS A 688 -44.09 -17.46 33.08
CA LYS A 688 -43.86 -18.90 33.31
C LYS A 688 -45.03 -19.76 32.82
N TYR A 689 -46.27 -19.40 33.15
CA TYR A 689 -47.44 -20.16 32.69
C TYR A 689 -47.81 -19.87 31.23
N LEU A 690 -47.57 -18.65 30.72
CA LEU A 690 -47.73 -18.32 29.30
C LEU A 690 -46.86 -19.24 28.42
N ILE A 691 -45.55 -19.31 28.66
CA ILE A 691 -44.63 -20.19 27.91
C ILE A 691 -45.00 -21.66 28.10
N LYS A 692 -45.35 -22.08 29.32
CA LYS A 692 -45.81 -23.46 29.56
C LYS A 692 -47.03 -23.81 28.70
N LYS A 693 -48.04 -22.93 28.60
CA LYS A 693 -49.25 -23.18 27.81
C LYS A 693 -49.04 -23.05 26.30
N LEU A 694 -48.09 -22.22 25.86
CA LEU A 694 -47.63 -22.21 24.46
C LEU A 694 -46.89 -23.51 24.09
N ASN A 695 -46.08 -24.08 24.98
CA ASN A 695 -45.34 -25.32 24.72
C ASN A 695 -46.22 -26.58 24.86
N GLU A 696 -47.23 -26.58 25.75
CA GLU A 696 -48.21 -27.66 25.90
C GLU A 696 -49.26 -27.71 24.75
N ASN A 697 -49.21 -26.78 23.79
CA ASN A 697 -50.20 -26.70 22.73
C ASN A 697 -50.06 -27.80 21.66
N ASN A 698 -51.08 -28.64 21.55
CA ASN A 698 -51.19 -29.69 20.52
C ASN A 698 -52.24 -29.38 19.42
N THR A 699 -52.86 -28.20 19.45
CA THR A 699 -53.83 -27.76 18.43
C THR A 699 -53.16 -26.88 17.38
N SER A 700 -53.57 -27.04 16.11
CA SER A 700 -53.07 -26.24 14.98
C SER A 700 -53.50 -24.77 15.04
N CYS A 701 -54.62 -24.49 15.71
CA CYS A 701 -55.08 -23.14 16.05
C CYS A 701 -55.20 -23.00 17.58
N LEU A 702 -54.44 -22.06 18.14
CA LEU A 702 -54.61 -21.59 19.51
C LEU A 702 -54.89 -20.09 19.49
N SER A 703 -56.13 -19.68 19.79
CA SER A 703 -56.45 -18.25 19.92
C SER A 703 -55.81 -17.66 21.19
N ALA A 704 -55.55 -16.35 21.19
CA ALA A 704 -55.03 -15.64 22.36
C ALA A 704 -55.97 -15.71 23.57
N GLU A 705 -57.28 -15.79 23.32
CA GLU A 705 -58.33 -15.96 24.34
C GLU A 705 -58.32 -17.36 24.93
N THR A 706 -58.19 -18.40 24.10
CA THR A 706 -58.01 -19.80 24.53
C THR A 706 -56.67 -20.00 25.27
N LEU A 707 -55.63 -19.25 24.92
CA LEU A 707 -54.37 -19.22 25.66
C LEU A 707 -54.56 -18.54 27.03
N TYR A 708 -55.19 -17.37 27.07
CA TYR A 708 -55.50 -16.67 28.33
C TYR A 708 -56.34 -17.52 29.28
N SER A 709 -57.40 -18.18 28.81
CA SER A 709 -58.26 -19.02 29.67
C SER A 709 -57.51 -20.22 30.27
N LYS A 710 -56.46 -20.73 29.59
CA LYS A 710 -55.55 -21.76 30.10
C LYS A 710 -54.46 -21.23 31.05
N VAL A 711 -54.09 -19.96 30.94
CA VAL A 711 -53.07 -19.29 31.78
C VAL A 711 -53.70 -18.75 33.07
N LYS A 712 -54.84 -18.06 32.99
CA LYS A 712 -55.50 -17.33 34.08
C LYS A 712 -55.65 -18.14 35.38
N PRO A 713 -56.18 -19.38 35.39
CA PRO A 713 -56.33 -20.14 36.63
C PRO A 713 -54.97 -20.45 37.27
N ALA A 714 -53.99 -20.84 36.46
CA ALA A 714 -52.67 -21.20 36.96
C ALA A 714 -51.95 -20.00 37.59
N VAL A 715 -52.10 -18.80 37.02
CA VAL A 715 -51.53 -17.58 37.59
C VAL A 715 -52.21 -17.20 38.90
N ILE A 716 -53.55 -17.22 38.97
CA ILE A 716 -54.30 -16.91 40.19
C ILE A 716 -53.91 -17.84 41.35
N TYR A 717 -53.81 -19.15 41.11
CA TYR A 717 -53.47 -20.12 42.17
C TYR A 717 -51.99 -20.15 42.59
N ASN A 718 -51.08 -19.53 41.82
CA ASN A 718 -49.63 -19.63 42.07
C ASN A 718 -48.93 -18.28 42.24
N SER A 719 -49.64 -17.15 42.13
CA SER A 719 -49.06 -15.81 42.31
C SER A 719 -49.19 -15.31 43.75
N PRO A 720 -48.13 -14.75 44.36
CA PRO A 720 -48.28 -14.03 45.62
C PRO A 720 -49.24 -12.84 45.45
N ASN A 721 -49.98 -12.50 46.50
CA ASN A 721 -50.93 -11.38 46.53
C ASN A 721 -52.09 -11.46 45.52
N ASN A 722 -52.44 -12.66 45.03
CA ASN A 722 -53.65 -12.90 44.22
C ASN A 722 -53.72 -12.04 42.95
N HIS A 723 -52.61 -11.92 42.21
CA HIS A 723 -52.58 -11.23 40.92
C HIS A 723 -53.56 -11.88 39.93
N ILE A 724 -54.49 -11.08 39.40
CA ILE A 724 -55.51 -11.54 38.45
C ILE A 724 -55.10 -11.04 37.06
N PRO A 725 -54.55 -11.90 36.18
CA PRO A 725 -54.20 -11.48 34.83
C PRO A 725 -55.48 -11.13 34.06
N GLN A 726 -55.36 -10.17 33.15
CA GLN A 726 -56.48 -9.65 32.37
C GLN A 726 -56.25 -9.89 30.88
N PHE A 727 -57.35 -9.95 30.12
CA PHE A 727 -57.35 -10.04 28.67
C PHE A 727 -58.58 -9.29 28.15
N GLY A 728 -58.47 -8.66 26.99
CA GLY A 728 -59.59 -7.91 26.42
C GLY A 728 -59.21 -7.09 25.19
N VAL A 729 -60.20 -6.34 24.69
CA VAL A 729 -60.06 -5.42 23.55
C VAL A 729 -59.30 -4.16 23.97
N MET A 730 -58.38 -3.70 23.12
CA MET A 730 -57.78 -2.37 23.27
C MET A 730 -58.78 -1.31 22.76
N PRO A 731 -59.17 -0.32 23.58
CA PRO A 731 -60.19 0.65 23.20
C PRO A 731 -59.66 1.59 22.12
N GLN A 732 -60.54 1.96 21.17
CA GLN A 732 -60.25 2.95 20.11
C GLN A 732 -59.12 2.56 19.12
N THR A 733 -58.79 1.26 18.99
CA THR A 733 -57.74 0.77 18.07
C THR A 733 -58.25 -0.03 16.87
N GLY A 734 -59.56 -0.05 16.61
CA GLY A 734 -60.15 -0.74 15.44
C GLY A 734 -60.28 -2.27 15.56
N ASP A 735 -60.57 -2.79 16.76
CA ASP A 735 -60.93 -4.21 16.94
C ASP A 735 -62.36 -4.46 16.42
N GLU A 736 -62.54 -5.50 15.61
CA GLU A 736 -63.83 -5.88 15.02
C GLU A 736 -64.40 -7.18 15.61
N GLY A 737 -63.78 -7.73 16.65
CA GLY A 737 -64.23 -8.92 17.39
C GLY A 737 -63.49 -10.22 17.08
N GLY A 738 -62.55 -10.24 16.13
CA GLY A 738 -61.73 -11.42 15.82
C GLY A 738 -60.69 -11.74 16.89
N ASN A 739 -59.72 -12.62 16.59
CA ASN A 739 -58.74 -13.06 17.58
C ASN A 739 -57.38 -13.41 16.97
N PHE A 740 -56.28 -13.02 17.65
CA PHE A 740 -54.93 -13.41 17.25
C PHE A 740 -54.75 -14.93 17.40
N ILE A 741 -54.38 -15.60 16.31
CA ILE A 741 -54.22 -17.06 16.26
C ILE A 741 -52.75 -17.44 16.25
N PHE A 742 -52.29 -18.11 17.32
CA PHE A 742 -51.00 -18.81 17.32
C PHE A 742 -51.12 -20.10 16.48
N ARG A 743 -50.78 -19.99 15.18
CA ARG A 743 -50.76 -21.13 14.26
C ARG A 743 -49.51 -21.98 14.47
N LYS A 744 -49.70 -23.28 14.69
CA LYS A 744 -48.60 -24.23 14.90
C LYS A 744 -47.82 -24.44 13.59
N ARG A 745 -46.49 -24.58 13.68
CA ARG A 745 -45.60 -24.91 12.55
C ARG A 745 -45.77 -26.36 12.11
#